data_AF-A0A4R4PX23-F1
#
_entry.id   AF-A0A4R4PX23-F1
#
_cell.length_a   1.000
_cell.length_b   1.000
_cell.length_c   1.000
_cell.angle_alpha   90.00
_cell.angle_beta   90.00
_cell.angle_gamma   90.00
#
_symmetry.space_group_name_H-M   'P 1'
#
loop_
_entity.id
_entity.type
_entity.pdbx_description
1 polymer ?
#
loop_
_entity_poly.entity_id
_entity_poly.type
_entity_poly.pdbx_seq_one_letter_code
_entity_poly.pdbx_strand_id
1 'polypeptide(L)'
;MPQPPAWAGARPSNDSPSGPWPVVGAILVGCWAVAVTVPTQIGGWFADQLLLGLGRDRVGWLWPAVGLLTVLLVGTPALLLALLPRSAAIRAAGRTWLSGVVVLGALTPLRAVPPVHHEVYLAGLAATAALAALVLGRLAHRRPPAGRPGPGSAVPGSASQPPEPAADAPAVEGPPATGAGGAGRPAPGRRTRGGLRAGPVTLLAIAAGLAVLLPWAWLGALGGLLETVLAALAAAALGALAGALLDAGFWSRIAPGEPPRPARLVLVGGLVAGVTLALLAAGGGQSGAQLPALLTLPPLGFALAALHAAARRRHPAGAGSAAPVRWLVGLAAFGPLAFADPEEITLLLGTTRDVPFWVAVTAAAGLAVALLLAVGYGVLLARPHARTPSRRTAALTAVVLLVALVAVDLGPGRPGLYGERLLVVLRQQADLTNLPTAGPGRAGRDARAREVYRRLVDTADRTQADLRREVTRLGLRPTSYYLVNAVEVDGGPAVRAWLSGRPEVDRVLVSQRLRPLPAPAGITRGTDPAPTGPEWNIRRLGADRVWTELGVTGTGVVIGSSDSGVDGRHPALAPGFRGGDDSWFDPWDGTRFPTDTGGHGTHTIGSAVGRDGIGVAPGAQWVGCVNLDRNLGNPAHYLDCLQFMLAPFPSGGDPFTAGRPERAPDILTNSWGCPGIEGCDAGVLRPATAALDAAGIFVAAAAGNTGPWCGSVDDPPAPYPDVLTVGAVDDRDRVAEFSSRGPVPGGAAKPDVVAPGVGVRSAMPGGGYGTLDGTSMATPQVAGVVALMWSANPALVGDVTRTRQLLRETATPAQPTHLSRDPSDGCGGDANITGAGLVDAYAAVRAAR
;
A
#
# COMPACT_ATOMS: atom_id res chain seq x y z
N MET A 1 61.80 69.82 2.97
CA MET A 1 60.65 70.08 2.08
C MET A 1 60.03 68.75 1.67
N PRO A 2 58.69 68.63 1.66
CA PRO A 2 57.99 67.35 1.67
C PRO A 2 57.79 66.76 0.25
N GLN A 3 57.84 65.43 0.15
CA GLN A 3 57.38 64.66 -1.00
C GLN A 3 55.83 64.52 -0.95
N PRO A 4 55.12 64.62 -2.08
CA PRO A 4 53.66 64.55 -2.14
C PRO A 4 53.14 63.09 -2.07
N PRO A 5 51.86 62.87 -1.72
CA PRO A 5 51.32 61.53 -1.57
C PRO A 5 51.01 60.89 -2.93
N ALA A 6 51.50 59.66 -3.12
CA ALA A 6 51.07 58.77 -4.20
C ALA A 6 49.68 58.20 -3.87
N TRP A 7 48.73 58.54 -4.74
CA TRP A 7 47.34 58.09 -4.79
C TRP A 7 47.31 56.58 -5.03
N ALA A 8 46.90 55.84 -4.01
CA ALA A 8 46.60 54.41 -4.12
C ALA A 8 45.35 54.23 -5.00
N GLY A 9 45.57 53.80 -6.24
CA GLY A 9 44.52 53.22 -7.08
C GLY A 9 44.06 51.90 -6.50
N ALA A 10 43.08 51.94 -5.60
CA ALA A 10 42.29 50.78 -5.23
C ALA A 10 41.53 50.31 -6.49
N ARG A 11 41.91 49.15 -7.05
CA ARG A 11 41.05 48.46 -8.01
C ARG A 11 39.73 48.13 -7.29
N PRO A 12 38.57 48.60 -7.77
CA PRO A 12 37.30 48.23 -7.17
C PRO A 12 37.12 46.71 -7.30
N SER A 13 36.81 46.05 -6.18
CA SER A 13 36.29 44.69 -6.17
C SER A 13 35.02 44.66 -7.01
N ASN A 14 35.00 43.77 -8.00
CA ASN A 14 33.99 43.70 -9.05
C ASN A 14 32.64 43.11 -8.58
N ASP A 15 32.18 43.49 -7.40
CA ASP A 15 30.84 43.20 -6.88
C ASP A 15 29.95 44.44 -7.07
N SER A 16 29.66 44.76 -8.34
CA SER A 16 28.50 45.60 -8.65
C SER A 16 27.22 44.83 -8.28
N PRO A 17 26.19 45.49 -7.72
CA PRO A 17 24.95 44.82 -7.37
C PRO A 17 24.28 44.34 -8.65
N SER A 18 24.36 43.04 -8.93
CA SER A 18 23.51 42.41 -9.93
C SER A 18 22.07 42.79 -9.61
N GLY A 19 21.34 43.39 -10.57
CA GLY A 19 19.93 43.74 -10.40
C GLY A 19 19.08 42.57 -9.87
N PRO A 20 17.84 42.80 -9.41
CA PRO A 20 17.03 41.79 -8.71
C PRO A 20 16.73 40.53 -9.55
N TRP A 21 16.89 40.61 -10.87
CA TRP A 21 16.47 39.62 -11.85
C TRP A 21 17.02 38.19 -11.66
N PRO A 22 18.30 37.93 -11.30
CA PRO A 22 18.77 36.57 -11.07
C PRO A 22 18.13 35.91 -9.84
N VAL A 23 17.80 36.69 -8.81
CA VAL A 23 17.11 36.20 -7.60
C VAL A 23 15.65 35.90 -7.94
N VAL A 24 14.99 36.79 -8.69
CA VAL A 24 13.63 36.56 -9.22
C VAL A 24 13.63 35.30 -10.09
N GLY A 25 14.60 35.14 -10.98
CA GLY A 25 14.76 33.94 -11.82
C GLY A 25 14.93 32.66 -11.01
N ALA A 26 15.70 32.68 -9.93
CA ALA A 26 15.83 31.53 -9.03
C ALA A 26 14.50 31.18 -8.34
N ILE A 27 13.75 32.18 -7.87
CA ILE A 27 12.43 31.97 -7.25
C ILE A 27 11.47 31.36 -8.28
N LEU A 28 11.42 31.92 -9.50
CA LEU A 28 10.57 31.41 -10.58
C LEU A 28 10.92 29.96 -10.96
N VAL A 29 12.22 29.63 -11.08
CA VAL A 29 12.66 28.26 -11.35
C VAL A 29 12.31 27.32 -10.19
N GLY A 30 12.43 27.77 -8.95
CA GLY A 30 12.02 26.99 -7.78
C GLY A 30 10.51 26.73 -7.75
N CYS A 31 9.70 27.76 -7.99
CA CYS A 31 8.24 27.64 -8.12
C CYS A 31 7.86 26.72 -9.28
N TRP A 32 8.52 26.85 -10.44
CA TRP A 32 8.33 25.99 -11.60
C TRP A 32 8.66 24.53 -11.28
N ALA A 33 9.78 24.28 -10.59
CA ALA A 33 10.16 22.93 -10.18
C ALA A 33 9.06 22.26 -9.36
N VAL A 34 8.47 22.98 -8.39
CA VAL A 34 7.35 22.48 -7.59
C VAL A 34 6.07 22.34 -8.41
N ALA A 35 5.74 23.34 -9.24
CA ALA A 35 4.53 23.37 -10.07
C ALA A 35 4.51 22.31 -11.17
N VAL A 36 5.67 21.80 -11.59
CA VAL A 36 5.76 20.62 -12.48
C VAL A 36 5.75 19.35 -11.65
N THR A 37 6.60 19.27 -10.62
CA THR A 37 6.81 18.01 -9.89
C THR A 37 5.55 17.56 -9.16
N VAL A 38 4.86 18.43 -8.40
CA VAL A 38 3.70 18.01 -7.61
C VAL A 38 2.55 17.49 -8.50
N PRO A 39 2.11 18.20 -9.55
CA PRO A 39 1.07 17.70 -10.43
C PRO A 39 1.45 16.44 -11.20
N THR A 40 2.70 16.27 -11.65
CA THR A 40 3.09 15.03 -12.34
C THR A 40 3.05 13.81 -11.41
N GLN A 41 3.38 13.98 -10.13
CA GLN A 41 3.29 12.91 -9.13
C GLN A 41 1.84 12.57 -8.77
N ILE A 42 0.97 13.58 -8.59
CA ILE A 42 -0.46 13.37 -8.32
C ILE A 42 -1.14 12.75 -9.54
N GLY A 43 -0.89 13.26 -10.74
CA GLY A 43 -1.47 12.75 -11.98
C GLY A 43 -1.02 11.33 -12.31
N GLY A 44 0.26 11.01 -12.09
CA GLY A 44 0.77 9.64 -12.25
C GLY A 44 0.13 8.66 -11.25
N TRP A 45 -0.01 9.05 -9.98
CA TRP A 45 -0.73 8.25 -8.99
C TRP A 45 -2.20 8.08 -9.36
N PHE A 46 -2.91 9.14 -9.72
CA PHE A 46 -4.31 9.09 -10.13
C PHE A 46 -4.51 8.19 -11.36
N ALA A 47 -3.58 8.20 -12.32
CA ALA A 47 -3.61 7.30 -13.46
C ALA A 47 -3.47 5.83 -13.04
N ASP A 48 -2.56 5.51 -12.10
CA ASP A 48 -2.47 4.15 -11.52
C ASP A 48 -3.78 3.76 -10.81
N GLN A 49 -4.37 4.69 -10.04
CA GLN A 49 -5.63 4.44 -9.34
C GLN A 49 -6.79 4.18 -10.31
N LEU A 50 -6.86 4.96 -11.39
CA LEU A 50 -7.89 4.80 -12.41
C LEU A 50 -7.74 3.46 -13.14
N LEU A 51 -6.52 3.05 -13.47
CA LEU A 51 -6.27 1.75 -14.09
C LEU A 51 -6.72 0.60 -13.20
N LEU A 52 -6.38 0.65 -11.90
CA LEU A 52 -6.76 -0.39 -10.96
C LEU A 52 -8.26 -0.39 -10.64
N GLY A 53 -8.89 0.78 -10.55
CA GLY A 53 -10.35 0.88 -10.45
C GLY A 53 -11.08 0.34 -11.68
N LEU A 54 -10.40 0.28 -12.83
CA LEU A 54 -10.88 -0.37 -14.06
C LEU A 54 -10.44 -1.85 -14.16
N GLY A 55 -9.84 -2.42 -13.11
CA GLY A 55 -9.35 -3.81 -13.10
C GLY A 55 -8.14 -4.07 -14.00
N ARG A 56 -7.36 -3.04 -14.35
CA ARG A 56 -6.18 -3.16 -15.19
C ARG A 56 -4.91 -3.15 -14.36
N ASP A 57 -3.96 -3.98 -14.79
CA ASP A 57 -2.59 -3.91 -14.30
C ASP A 57 -1.98 -2.53 -14.55
N ARG A 58 -1.09 -2.14 -13.64
CA ARG A 58 -0.33 -0.90 -13.79
C ARG A 58 0.57 -0.95 -15.02
N VAL A 59 0.67 0.19 -15.68
CA VAL A 59 1.49 0.33 -16.88
C VAL A 59 2.95 0.56 -16.49
N GLY A 60 3.80 -0.45 -16.66
CA GLY A 60 5.20 -0.41 -16.22
C GLY A 60 6.06 0.74 -16.79
N TRP A 61 5.67 1.31 -17.93
CA TRP A 61 6.37 2.45 -18.54
C TRP A 61 5.89 3.82 -18.05
N LEU A 62 4.74 3.91 -17.36
CA LEU A 62 4.13 5.18 -16.93
C LEU A 62 5.08 6.00 -16.06
N TRP A 63 5.60 5.38 -14.99
CA TRP A 63 6.50 6.06 -14.05
C TRP A 63 7.85 6.44 -14.68
N PRO A 64 8.52 5.58 -15.48
CA PRO A 64 9.67 5.99 -16.29
C PRO A 64 9.39 7.23 -17.17
N ALA A 65 8.24 7.28 -17.85
CA ALA A 65 7.87 8.40 -18.70
C ALA A 65 7.61 9.69 -17.89
N VAL A 66 6.88 9.58 -16.77
CA VAL A 66 6.64 10.69 -15.82
C VAL A 66 7.96 11.24 -15.26
N GLY A 67 8.89 10.35 -14.90
CA GLY A 67 10.23 10.71 -14.43
C GLY A 67 11.02 11.48 -15.48
N LEU A 68 11.07 10.96 -16.71
CA LEU A 68 11.75 11.60 -17.83
C LEU A 68 11.16 12.99 -18.16
N LEU A 69 9.83 13.09 -18.22
CA LEU A 69 9.14 14.36 -18.46
C LEU A 69 9.50 15.39 -17.38
N THR A 70 9.50 14.97 -16.11
CA THR A 70 9.88 15.84 -14.98
C THR A 70 11.34 16.28 -15.10
N VAL A 71 12.26 15.37 -15.48
CA VAL A 71 13.68 15.70 -15.72
C VAL A 71 13.84 16.74 -16.82
N LEU A 72 13.11 16.63 -17.93
CA LEU A 72 13.21 17.58 -19.04
C LEU A 72 12.66 18.97 -18.66
N LEU A 73 11.46 19.01 -18.08
CA LEU A 73 10.75 20.24 -17.75
C LEU A 73 11.40 21.01 -16.60
N VAL A 74 11.92 20.32 -15.58
CA VAL A 74 12.57 20.96 -14.41
C VAL A 74 14.08 21.08 -14.60
N GLY A 75 14.70 20.12 -15.27
CA GLY A 75 16.15 20.10 -15.51
C GLY A 75 16.61 21.21 -16.43
N THR A 76 15.84 21.56 -17.47
CA THR A 76 16.23 22.61 -18.43
C THR A 76 16.36 23.98 -17.75
N PRO A 77 15.34 24.49 -17.01
CA PRO A 77 15.48 25.75 -16.27
C PRO A 77 16.54 25.69 -15.15
N ALA A 78 16.67 24.55 -14.45
CA ALA A 78 17.68 24.38 -13.41
C ALA A 78 19.12 24.41 -13.97
N LEU A 79 19.33 23.85 -15.17
CA LEU A 79 20.61 23.90 -15.88
C LEU A 79 20.97 25.33 -16.29
N LEU A 80 20.01 26.08 -16.85
CA LEU A 80 20.22 27.49 -17.17
C LEU A 80 20.61 28.29 -15.92
N LEU A 81 19.93 28.05 -14.79
CA LEU A 81 20.26 28.67 -13.50
C LEU A 81 21.62 28.21 -12.94
N ALA A 82 22.07 27.00 -13.26
CA ALA A 82 23.37 26.47 -12.85
C ALA A 82 24.55 27.10 -13.62
N LEU A 83 24.32 27.56 -14.85
CA LEU A 83 25.35 28.01 -15.79
C LEU A 83 25.43 29.53 -15.96
N LEU A 84 24.28 30.20 -16.16
CA LEU A 84 24.23 31.59 -16.64
C LEU A 84 24.46 32.68 -15.56
N PRO A 85 23.91 32.58 -14.34
CA PRO A 85 24.01 33.68 -13.36
C PRO A 85 25.44 33.95 -12.90
N ARG A 86 25.80 35.22 -12.70
CA ARG A 86 27.11 35.61 -12.11
C ARG A 86 27.24 35.28 -10.62
N SER A 87 26.13 35.23 -9.89
CA SER A 87 26.12 34.89 -8.46
C SER A 87 26.42 33.40 -8.22
N ALA A 88 27.43 33.12 -7.40
CA ALA A 88 27.82 31.76 -7.04
C ALA A 88 26.71 31.01 -6.26
N ALA A 89 25.94 31.73 -5.43
CA ALA A 89 24.84 31.16 -4.64
C ALA A 89 23.68 30.70 -5.54
N ILE A 90 23.34 31.50 -6.54
CA ILE A 90 22.28 31.19 -7.52
C ILE A 90 22.69 29.99 -8.38
N ARG A 91 23.94 29.97 -8.88
CA ARG A 91 24.48 28.80 -9.57
C ARG A 91 24.53 27.56 -8.70
N ALA A 92 24.77 27.71 -7.39
CA ALA A 92 24.75 26.58 -6.46
C ALA A 92 23.32 26.03 -6.29
N ALA A 93 22.31 26.89 -6.15
CA ALA A 93 20.91 26.48 -6.14
C ALA A 93 20.52 25.74 -7.43
N GLY A 94 20.83 26.31 -8.61
CA GLY A 94 20.58 25.66 -9.90
C GLY A 94 21.24 24.30 -10.04
N ARG A 95 22.52 24.16 -9.63
CA ARG A 95 23.21 22.86 -9.62
C ARG A 95 22.55 21.86 -8.67
N THR A 96 22.16 22.29 -7.47
CA THR A 96 21.51 21.41 -6.49
C THR A 96 20.15 20.93 -6.99
N TRP A 97 19.34 21.78 -7.61
CA TRP A 97 18.06 21.38 -8.20
C TRP A 97 18.25 20.51 -9.44
N LEU A 98 19.24 20.80 -10.29
CA LEU A 98 19.59 19.94 -11.43
C LEU A 98 20.02 18.54 -10.97
N SER A 99 20.87 18.44 -9.95
CA SER A 99 21.22 17.15 -9.37
C SER A 99 20.01 16.47 -8.72
N GLY A 100 19.16 17.22 -8.04
CA GLY A 100 17.93 16.70 -7.43
C GLY A 100 16.96 16.09 -8.45
N VAL A 101 16.73 16.76 -9.59
CA VAL A 101 15.82 16.24 -10.62
C VAL A 101 16.41 15.06 -11.38
N VAL A 102 17.72 15.02 -11.60
CA VAL A 102 18.39 13.84 -12.17
C VAL A 102 18.25 12.64 -11.24
N VAL A 103 18.41 12.85 -9.94
CA VAL A 103 18.21 11.81 -8.92
C VAL A 103 16.76 11.35 -8.88
N LEU A 104 15.78 12.27 -8.93
CA LEU A 104 14.36 11.93 -9.09
C LEU A 104 14.18 10.99 -10.27
N GLY A 105 14.69 11.36 -11.45
CA GLY A 105 14.59 10.55 -12.67
C GLY A 105 15.26 9.17 -12.55
N ALA A 106 16.28 9.02 -11.70
CA ALA A 106 16.92 7.73 -11.43
C ALA A 106 16.11 6.85 -10.45
N LEU A 107 15.36 7.47 -9.53
CA LEU A 107 14.54 6.77 -8.54
C LEU A 107 13.16 6.38 -9.08
N THR A 108 12.56 7.20 -9.94
CA THR A 108 11.19 6.96 -10.46
C THR A 108 11.00 5.61 -11.18
N PRO A 109 11.97 5.08 -11.96
CA PRO A 109 11.83 3.77 -12.59
C PRO A 109 11.64 2.61 -11.63
N LEU A 110 12.08 2.73 -10.36
CA LEU A 110 11.88 1.69 -9.34
C LEU A 110 10.39 1.42 -9.09
N ARG A 111 9.50 2.35 -9.44
CA ARG A 111 8.04 2.17 -9.31
C ARG A 111 7.43 1.21 -10.33
N ALA A 112 8.23 0.73 -11.29
CA ALA A 112 7.83 -0.39 -12.15
C ALA A 112 7.79 -1.72 -11.38
N VAL A 113 8.43 -1.81 -10.21
CA VAL A 113 8.26 -2.95 -9.30
C VAL A 113 6.79 -3.01 -8.87
N PRO A 114 6.12 -4.17 -8.88
CA PRO A 114 4.77 -4.33 -8.34
C PRO A 114 4.69 -4.01 -6.83
N PRO A 115 3.56 -3.48 -6.32
CA PRO A 115 3.36 -3.25 -4.88
C PRO A 115 3.57 -4.50 -4.02
N VAL A 116 3.10 -5.64 -4.52
CA VAL A 116 3.28 -7.00 -3.93
C VAL A 116 4.72 -7.45 -3.74
N HIS A 117 5.69 -6.62 -4.15
CA HIS A 117 7.12 -6.82 -3.96
C HIS A 117 7.74 -5.58 -3.31
N HIS A 118 7.08 -5.01 -2.31
CA HIS A 118 7.47 -3.73 -1.72
C HIS A 118 8.88 -3.75 -1.14
N GLU A 119 9.34 -4.88 -0.59
CA GLU A 119 10.72 -5.00 -0.08
C GLU A 119 11.77 -4.84 -1.19
N VAL A 120 11.47 -5.32 -2.40
CA VAL A 120 12.35 -5.13 -3.57
C VAL A 120 12.43 -3.65 -3.91
N TYR A 121 11.31 -2.94 -3.86
CA TYR A 121 11.28 -1.49 -4.05
C TYR A 121 12.11 -0.76 -2.99
N LEU A 122 11.91 -1.05 -1.70
CA LEU A 122 12.64 -0.40 -0.60
C LEU A 122 14.15 -0.67 -0.68
N ALA A 123 14.54 -1.91 -1.00
CA ALA A 123 15.95 -2.27 -1.22
C ALA A 123 16.55 -1.51 -2.41
N GLY A 124 15.83 -1.44 -3.54
CA GLY A 124 16.24 -0.69 -4.71
C GLY A 124 16.36 0.81 -4.45
N LEU A 125 15.43 1.39 -3.67
CA LEU A 125 15.43 2.78 -3.24
C LEU A 125 16.64 3.06 -2.36
N ALA A 126 16.90 2.21 -1.36
CA ALA A 126 18.05 2.33 -0.47
C ALA A 126 19.38 2.29 -1.25
N ALA A 127 19.56 1.30 -2.13
CA ALA A 127 20.77 1.12 -2.91
C ALA A 127 21.01 2.31 -3.86
N THR A 128 19.98 2.73 -4.60
CA THR A 128 20.08 3.81 -5.59
C THR A 128 20.33 5.16 -4.91
N ALA A 129 19.63 5.46 -3.81
CA ALA A 129 19.85 6.69 -3.04
C ALA A 129 21.24 6.72 -2.39
N ALA A 130 21.72 5.60 -1.85
CA ALA A 130 23.06 5.49 -1.27
C ALA A 130 24.15 5.69 -2.33
N LEU A 131 24.01 5.07 -3.51
CA LEU A 131 24.94 5.24 -4.63
C LEU A 131 24.96 6.70 -5.10
N ALA A 132 23.79 7.32 -5.28
CA ALA A 132 23.69 8.73 -5.67
C ALA A 132 24.37 9.64 -4.62
N ALA A 133 24.16 9.39 -3.33
CA ALA A 133 24.81 10.13 -2.25
C ALA A 133 26.34 10.01 -2.30
N LEU A 134 26.87 8.80 -2.55
CA LEU A 134 28.30 8.53 -2.69
C LEU A 134 28.91 9.24 -3.91
N VAL A 135 28.24 9.17 -5.07
CA VAL A 135 28.69 9.83 -6.31
C VAL A 135 28.72 11.34 -6.13
N LEU A 136 27.65 11.94 -5.62
CA LEU A 136 27.57 13.38 -5.36
C LEU A 136 28.61 13.84 -4.33
N GLY A 137 28.83 13.05 -3.28
CA GLY A 137 29.88 13.31 -2.29
C GLY A 137 31.28 13.30 -2.89
N ARG A 138 31.62 12.30 -3.72
CA ARG A 138 32.92 12.23 -4.42
C ARG A 138 33.13 13.39 -5.39
N LEU A 139 32.10 13.76 -6.15
CA LEU A 139 32.16 14.90 -7.08
C LEU A 139 32.39 16.23 -6.36
N ALA A 140 31.87 16.38 -5.14
CA ALA A 140 32.09 17.57 -4.33
C ALA A 140 33.53 17.66 -3.78
N HIS A 141 34.18 16.54 -3.46
CA HIS A 141 35.54 16.51 -2.92
C HIS A 141 36.66 16.69 -3.96
N ARG A 142 36.39 16.50 -5.26
CA ARG A 142 37.41 16.60 -6.33
C ARG A 142 37.74 18.03 -6.81
N ARG A 143 37.20 19.10 -6.21
CA ARG A 143 37.50 20.49 -6.61
C ARG A 143 38.29 21.23 -5.51
N PRO A 144 39.54 21.70 -5.76
CA PRO A 144 40.28 22.51 -4.80
C PRO A 144 39.69 23.94 -4.69
N PRO A 145 39.84 24.63 -3.54
CA PRO A 145 39.38 26.01 -3.37
C PRO A 145 40.18 26.94 -4.29
N ALA A 146 39.49 27.73 -5.11
CA ALA A 146 40.10 28.75 -5.94
C ALA A 146 40.64 29.89 -5.05
N GLY A 147 41.95 30.14 -5.11
CA GLY A 147 42.57 31.34 -4.53
C GLY A 147 43.92 31.10 -3.87
N ARG A 148 45.00 31.05 -4.66
CA ARG A 148 46.32 31.51 -4.22
C ARG A 148 46.80 32.57 -5.23
N PRO A 149 47.22 33.77 -4.81
CA PRO A 149 47.83 34.72 -5.73
C PRO A 149 49.20 34.19 -6.15
N GLY A 150 49.47 34.18 -7.46
CA GLY A 150 50.77 33.79 -8.02
C GLY A 150 51.86 34.81 -7.65
N PRO A 151 53.11 34.37 -7.41
CA PRO A 151 54.22 35.28 -7.17
C PRO A 151 54.59 36.02 -8.46
N GLY A 152 55.06 37.25 -8.27
CA GLY A 152 55.39 38.19 -9.34
C GLY A 152 56.49 37.72 -10.30
N SER A 153 56.48 38.39 -11.43
CA SER A 153 57.49 38.44 -12.49
C SER A 153 58.93 38.33 -12.00
N ALA A 154 59.66 37.34 -12.51
CA ALA A 154 61.12 37.34 -12.53
C ALA A 154 61.61 37.01 -13.95
N VAL A 155 62.51 37.88 -14.41
CA VAL A 155 63.25 37.89 -15.69
C VAL A 155 64.20 36.68 -15.78
N PRO A 156 64.48 36.10 -16.97
CA PRO A 156 65.39 34.97 -17.08
C PRO A 156 66.85 35.43 -17.22
N GLY A 157 67.78 34.81 -16.48
CA GLY A 157 69.20 35.07 -16.64
C GLY A 157 70.13 34.13 -15.86
N SER A 158 70.91 33.37 -16.64
CA SER A 158 72.16 32.65 -16.34
C SER A 158 72.16 31.40 -15.44
N ALA A 159 72.72 30.36 -16.04
CA ALA A 159 73.08 29.04 -15.55
C ALA A 159 74.32 29.02 -14.62
N SER A 160 74.45 27.99 -13.78
CA SER A 160 75.52 26.96 -13.87
C SER A 160 75.58 26.02 -12.65
N GLN A 161 75.57 24.72 -13.00
CA GLN A 161 76.17 23.50 -12.42
C GLN A 161 76.11 23.08 -10.92
N PRO A 162 75.98 21.75 -10.63
CA PRO A 162 76.04 21.08 -9.30
C PRO A 162 77.35 20.24 -9.11
N PRO A 163 77.50 19.31 -8.13
CA PRO A 163 77.36 19.35 -6.64
C PRO A 163 78.55 18.71 -5.85
N GLU A 164 78.41 18.61 -4.51
CA GLU A 164 79.00 17.63 -3.54
C GLU A 164 80.44 17.82 -2.95
N PRO A 165 80.84 17.13 -1.83
CA PRO A 165 80.19 16.94 -0.50
C PRO A 165 81.20 16.96 0.71
N ALA A 166 80.74 16.51 1.91
CA ALA A 166 81.52 16.03 3.08
C ALA A 166 82.21 17.09 3.99
N ALA A 167 82.42 16.94 5.31
CA ALA A 167 82.03 15.98 6.35
C ALA A 167 82.35 16.63 7.74
N ASP A 168 82.11 15.84 8.80
CA ASP A 168 82.76 15.86 10.11
C ASP A 168 82.15 16.65 11.29
N ALA A 169 81.63 15.86 12.24
CA ALA A 169 81.52 16.14 13.66
C ALA A 169 82.92 16.00 14.34
N PRO A 170 83.08 16.41 15.60
CA PRO A 170 82.93 15.41 16.66
C PRO A 170 82.29 15.92 17.97
N ALA A 171 81.91 14.96 18.81
CA ALA A 171 81.35 15.09 20.15
C ALA A 171 82.44 15.14 21.24
N VAL A 172 82.16 15.81 22.37
CA VAL A 172 82.86 15.63 23.66
C VAL A 172 81.87 15.76 24.83
N GLU A 173 82.14 14.99 25.88
CA GLU A 173 81.37 14.53 27.04
C GLU A 173 81.03 15.60 28.12
N GLY A 174 80.10 15.25 29.05
CA GLY A 174 79.61 16.07 30.20
C GLY A 174 80.57 16.14 31.41
N PRO A 175 80.14 16.33 32.70
CA PRO A 175 78.80 16.29 33.32
C PRO A 175 78.56 17.46 34.36
N PRO A 176 77.89 17.30 35.54
CA PRO A 176 76.55 17.86 35.83
C PRO A 176 76.50 18.94 36.94
N ALA A 177 75.45 19.78 36.99
CA ALA A 177 74.88 20.31 38.24
C ALA A 177 73.61 21.17 38.04
N THR A 178 72.60 20.81 38.84
CA THR A 178 71.50 21.60 39.45
C THR A 178 71.33 23.08 39.10
N GLY A 179 70.11 23.48 38.74
CA GLY A 179 69.67 24.89 38.81
C GLY A 179 68.29 25.10 38.22
N ALA A 180 67.33 25.49 39.06
CA ALA A 180 65.97 25.86 38.69
C ALA A 180 65.92 27.12 37.82
N GLY A 181 64.94 27.19 36.89
CA GLY A 181 64.49 28.47 36.32
C GLY A 181 64.14 28.44 34.82
N GLY A 182 62.85 28.50 34.53
CA GLY A 182 62.28 29.42 33.53
C GLY A 182 62.52 29.22 32.02
N ALA A 183 61.38 29.05 31.32
CA ALA A 183 61.09 29.49 29.95
C ALA A 183 61.41 28.55 28.75
N GLY A 184 60.33 28.03 28.15
CA GLY A 184 60.05 28.23 26.72
C GLY A 184 60.46 27.13 25.74
N ARG A 185 59.53 26.20 25.44
CA ARG A 185 59.31 25.64 24.08
C ARG A 185 58.06 24.74 24.03
N PRO A 186 57.12 24.91 23.08
CA PRO A 186 56.01 23.98 22.90
C PRO A 186 56.46 22.76 22.07
N ALA A 187 56.33 21.57 22.66
CA ALA A 187 56.46 20.28 21.98
C ALA A 187 55.10 19.83 21.37
N PRO A 188 55.09 18.87 20.43
CA PRO A 188 54.21 18.88 19.26
C PRO A 188 52.79 18.38 19.49
N GLY A 189 51.91 18.82 18.58
CA GLY A 189 50.46 18.60 18.58
C GLY A 189 50.02 17.18 18.85
N ARG A 190 49.45 16.98 20.04
CA ARG A 190 48.68 15.82 20.44
C ARG A 190 47.40 15.78 19.59
N ARG A 191 47.37 14.93 18.56
CA ARG A 191 46.12 14.49 17.91
C ARG A 191 45.26 13.80 18.98
N THR A 192 44.33 14.53 19.58
CA THR A 192 43.32 13.95 20.44
C THR A 192 42.33 13.18 19.57
N ARG A 193 42.31 11.85 19.73
CA ARG A 193 41.18 10.98 19.37
C ARG A 193 39.95 11.45 20.17
N GLY A 194 39.23 12.45 19.67
CA GLY A 194 37.94 12.90 20.21
C GLY A 194 36.83 11.98 19.72
N GLY A 195 36.20 11.24 20.64
CA GLY A 195 35.10 10.33 20.32
C GLY A 195 33.91 11.00 19.63
N LEU A 196 33.23 10.22 18.79
CA LEU A 196 32.03 10.48 17.97
C LEU A 196 30.80 10.97 18.79
N ARG A 197 30.89 12.08 19.51
CA ARG A 197 29.74 12.64 20.23
C ARG A 197 28.99 13.64 19.35
N ALA A 198 27.71 13.37 19.07
CA ALA A 198 26.84 14.27 18.33
C ALA A 198 26.79 15.67 19.00
N GLY A 199 26.95 16.69 18.16
CA GLY A 199 26.86 18.09 18.58
C GLY A 199 25.41 18.54 18.84
N PRO A 200 25.21 19.68 19.51
CA PRO A 200 23.88 20.19 19.87
C PRO A 200 22.97 20.42 18.65
N VAL A 201 23.50 20.88 17.51
CA VAL A 201 22.71 21.08 16.29
C VAL A 201 22.22 19.76 15.70
N THR A 202 23.07 18.73 15.70
CA THR A 202 22.67 17.37 15.26
C THR A 202 21.59 16.80 16.18
N LEU A 203 21.72 17.00 17.50
CA LEU A 203 20.69 16.56 18.46
C LEU A 203 19.36 17.28 18.27
N LEU A 204 19.37 18.58 17.97
CA LEU A 204 18.15 19.32 17.62
C LEU A 204 17.53 18.87 16.29
N ALA A 205 18.35 18.44 15.33
CA ALA A 205 17.87 17.85 14.09
C ALA A 205 17.23 16.47 14.31
N ILE A 206 17.82 15.63 15.17
CA ILE A 206 17.23 14.36 15.61
C ILE A 206 15.91 14.62 16.32
N ALA A 207 15.85 15.57 17.26
CA ALA A 207 14.62 15.96 17.94
C ALA A 207 13.53 16.39 16.95
N ALA A 208 13.86 17.26 15.98
CA ALA A 208 12.92 17.67 14.95
C ALA A 208 12.42 16.48 14.10
N GLY A 209 13.29 15.55 13.75
CA GLY A 209 12.92 14.34 13.00
C GLY A 209 11.99 13.42 13.80
N LEU A 210 12.27 13.21 15.08
CA LEU A 210 11.39 12.44 15.98
C LEU A 210 10.01 13.10 16.15
N ALA A 211 9.96 14.43 16.21
CA ALA A 211 8.68 15.15 16.29
C ALA A 211 7.83 14.94 15.03
N VAL A 212 8.44 14.97 13.83
CA VAL A 212 7.74 14.70 12.56
C VAL A 212 7.31 13.23 12.44
N LEU A 213 8.02 12.31 13.09
CA LEU A 213 7.66 10.89 13.13
C LEU A 213 6.52 10.57 14.11
N LEU A 214 6.26 11.44 15.08
CA LEU A 214 5.25 11.22 16.14
C LEU A 214 3.84 10.95 15.60
N PRO A 215 3.30 11.70 14.61
CA PRO A 215 2.00 11.40 14.02
C PRO A 215 1.94 10.00 13.38
N TRP A 216 3.03 9.54 12.78
CA TRP A 216 3.11 8.22 12.15
C TRP A 216 3.08 7.09 13.18
N ALA A 217 3.77 7.24 14.31
CA ALA A 217 3.69 6.28 15.42
C ALA A 217 2.30 6.26 16.09
N TRP A 218 1.55 7.35 15.99
CA TRP A 218 0.19 7.43 16.56
C TRP A 218 -0.86 6.80 15.63
N LEU A 219 -0.81 7.14 14.35
CA LEU A 219 -1.89 6.87 13.40
C LEU A 219 -1.54 5.85 12.31
N GLY A 220 -0.29 5.41 12.25
CA GLY A 220 0.16 4.37 11.33
C GLY A 220 0.43 3.05 12.04
N ALA A 221 0.72 2.02 11.25
CA ALA A 221 1.18 0.73 11.73
C ALA A 221 2.39 0.26 10.91
N LEU A 222 3.38 -0.31 11.58
CA LEU A 222 4.57 -0.84 10.91
C LEU A 222 4.25 -2.08 10.09
N GLY A 223 4.89 -2.21 8.93
CA GLY A 223 4.84 -3.43 8.13
C GLY A 223 5.63 -4.58 8.74
N GLY A 224 6.10 -5.49 7.90
CA GLY A 224 6.93 -6.62 8.34
C GLY A 224 8.28 -6.19 8.92
N LEU A 225 8.97 -7.09 9.62
CA LEU A 225 10.31 -6.79 10.15
C LEU A 225 11.30 -6.40 9.03
N LEU A 226 11.34 -7.20 7.97
CA LEU A 226 12.24 -6.94 6.84
C LEU A 226 11.90 -5.63 6.15
N GLU A 227 10.61 -5.42 5.85
CA GLU A 227 10.10 -4.18 5.27
C GLU A 227 10.46 -2.96 6.12
N THR A 228 10.22 -3.02 7.43
CA THR A 228 10.58 -1.94 8.37
C THR A 228 12.07 -1.63 8.38
N VAL A 229 12.92 -2.67 8.35
CA VAL A 229 14.38 -2.50 8.26
C VAL A 229 14.80 -1.89 6.93
N LEU A 230 14.22 -2.34 5.81
CA LEU A 230 14.49 -1.79 4.49
C LEU A 230 13.99 -0.35 4.36
N ALA A 231 12.84 -0.01 4.93
CA ALA A 231 12.32 1.35 5.03
C ALA A 231 13.28 2.25 5.83
N ALA A 232 13.83 1.75 6.95
CA ALA A 232 14.83 2.48 7.73
C ALA A 232 16.14 2.70 6.93
N LEU A 233 16.60 1.70 6.19
CA LEU A 233 17.77 1.82 5.31
C LEU A 233 17.53 2.80 4.15
N ALA A 234 16.37 2.72 3.51
CA ALA A 234 15.96 3.63 2.44
C ALA A 234 15.87 5.07 2.95
N ALA A 235 15.24 5.28 4.10
CA ALA A 235 15.13 6.59 4.74
C ALA A 235 16.51 7.15 5.13
N ALA A 236 17.40 6.33 5.70
CA ALA A 236 18.77 6.72 6.01
C ALA A 236 19.56 7.09 4.74
N ALA A 237 19.39 6.35 3.64
CA ALA A 237 20.01 6.62 2.35
C ALA A 237 19.48 7.92 1.73
N LEU A 238 18.17 8.19 1.80
CA LEU A 238 17.56 9.46 1.38
C LEU A 238 18.07 10.63 2.23
N GLY A 239 18.25 10.44 3.54
CA GLY A 239 18.90 11.42 4.40
C GLY A 239 20.37 11.69 4.01
N ALA A 240 21.14 10.65 3.69
CA ALA A 240 22.51 10.76 3.18
C ALA A 240 22.57 11.53 1.85
N LEU A 241 21.65 11.24 0.95
CA LEU A 241 21.49 11.89 -0.34
C LEU A 241 21.09 13.37 -0.19
N ALA A 242 20.15 13.69 0.68
CA ALA A 242 19.79 15.07 1.01
C ALA A 242 20.99 15.84 1.57
N GLY A 243 21.78 15.22 2.46
CA GLY A 243 23.02 15.80 2.96
C GLY A 243 24.05 16.06 1.86
N ALA A 244 24.21 15.15 0.91
CA ALA A 244 25.11 15.36 -0.24
C ALA A 244 24.65 16.53 -1.13
N LEU A 245 23.35 16.63 -1.41
CA LEU A 245 22.78 17.69 -2.24
C LEU A 245 22.83 19.07 -1.57
N LEU A 246 22.51 19.14 -0.28
CA LEU A 246 22.41 20.40 0.45
C LEU A 246 23.76 20.83 1.03
N ASP A 247 24.46 19.98 1.78
CA ASP A 247 25.71 20.38 2.44
C ASP A 247 26.86 20.52 1.43
N ALA A 248 27.07 19.50 0.61
CA ALA A 248 28.16 19.50 -0.37
C ALA A 248 27.83 20.28 -1.65
N GLY A 249 26.55 20.33 -2.04
CA GLY A 249 26.10 21.01 -3.25
C GLY A 249 25.83 22.51 -3.09
N PHE A 250 25.27 22.93 -1.95
CA PHE A 250 24.76 24.29 -1.74
C PHE A 250 25.43 25.01 -0.57
N TRP A 251 25.29 24.52 0.66
CA TRP A 251 25.72 25.20 1.88
C TRP A 251 27.21 25.47 1.96
N SER A 252 28.05 24.56 1.48
CA SER A 252 29.51 24.76 1.41
C SER A 252 29.94 25.84 0.40
N ARG A 253 29.10 26.15 -0.59
CA ARG A 253 29.44 27.05 -1.71
C ARG A 253 28.97 28.50 -1.52
N ILE A 254 28.13 28.75 -0.54
CA ILE A 254 27.69 30.11 -0.15
C ILE A 254 28.65 30.67 0.92
N ALA A 255 29.96 30.55 0.67
CA ALA A 255 31.07 31.04 1.50
C ALA A 255 32.31 31.21 0.59
N PRO A 256 32.89 32.42 0.43
CA PRO A 256 33.32 33.29 1.54
C PRO A 256 32.96 34.79 1.39
N GLY A 257 32.79 35.47 2.52
CA GLY A 257 32.41 36.90 2.65
C GLY A 257 31.41 37.10 3.79
N GLU A 258 31.38 38.27 4.43
CA GLU A 258 30.60 38.56 5.66
C GLU A 258 29.21 37.89 5.71
N PRO A 259 28.82 37.32 6.86
CA PRO A 259 27.64 36.47 6.95
C PRO A 259 26.38 37.25 6.52
N PRO A 260 25.54 36.71 5.61
CA PRO A 260 24.22 37.29 5.36
C PRO A 260 23.44 37.31 6.68
N ARG A 261 22.61 38.36 6.89
CA ARG A 261 21.69 38.42 8.04
C ARG A 261 21.00 37.06 8.20
N PRO A 262 21.05 36.39 9.37
CA PRO A 262 20.64 34.98 9.47
C PRO A 262 19.20 34.73 9.01
N ALA A 263 18.30 35.71 9.14
CA ALA A 263 16.96 35.67 8.56
C ALA A 263 16.94 35.48 7.02
N ARG A 264 17.83 36.16 6.28
CA ARG A 264 17.94 36.01 4.82
C ARG A 264 18.46 34.63 4.42
N LEU A 265 19.38 34.06 5.21
CA LEU A 265 19.87 32.69 5.01
C LEU A 265 18.76 31.67 5.24
N VAL A 266 17.91 31.86 6.25
CA VAL A 266 16.77 30.97 6.52
C VAL A 266 15.72 31.06 5.42
N LEU A 267 15.40 32.26 4.93
CA LEU A 267 14.39 32.43 3.87
C LEU A 267 14.86 31.86 2.53
N VAL A 268 16.00 32.33 2.02
CA VAL A 268 16.50 31.89 0.70
C VAL A 268 17.01 30.46 0.76
N GLY A 269 17.74 30.12 1.82
CA GLY A 269 18.25 28.78 2.01
C GLY A 269 17.15 27.77 2.28
N GLY A 270 16.11 28.16 3.01
CA GLY A 270 14.93 27.34 3.26
C GLY A 270 14.16 27.04 1.98
N LEU A 271 14.00 28.03 1.08
CA LEU A 271 13.39 27.83 -0.24
C LEU A 271 14.20 26.83 -1.08
N VAL A 272 15.52 27.01 -1.18
CA VAL A 272 16.38 26.11 -1.95
C VAL A 272 16.32 24.70 -1.39
N ALA A 273 16.45 24.55 -0.07
CA ALA A 273 16.36 23.27 0.60
C ALA A 273 14.97 22.64 0.43
N GLY A 274 13.89 23.41 0.54
CA GLY A 274 12.53 22.92 0.38
C GLY A 274 12.26 22.37 -1.03
N VAL A 275 12.68 23.09 -2.07
CA VAL A 275 12.58 22.59 -3.47
C VAL A 275 13.42 21.33 -3.67
N THR A 276 14.63 21.26 -3.11
CA THR A 276 15.44 20.04 -3.16
C THR A 276 14.77 18.86 -2.45
N LEU A 277 14.17 19.09 -1.29
CA LEU A 277 13.44 18.07 -0.55
C LEU A 277 12.15 17.65 -1.27
N ALA A 278 11.47 18.56 -1.99
CA ALA A 278 10.33 18.21 -2.84
C ALA A 278 10.73 17.27 -3.98
N LEU A 279 11.87 17.52 -4.65
CA LEU A 279 12.38 16.63 -5.70
C LEU A 279 12.77 15.26 -5.14
N LEU A 280 13.37 15.20 -3.95
CA LEU A 280 13.69 13.94 -3.29
C LEU A 280 12.43 13.18 -2.85
N ALA A 281 11.45 13.88 -2.26
CA ALA A 281 10.17 13.31 -1.87
C ALA A 281 9.42 12.73 -3.09
N ALA A 282 9.39 13.46 -4.21
CA ALA A 282 8.79 12.98 -5.45
C ALA A 282 9.47 11.70 -5.98
N GLY A 283 10.77 11.51 -5.72
CA GLY A 283 11.48 10.29 -6.08
C GLY A 283 11.36 9.15 -5.06
N GLY A 284 10.97 9.45 -3.81
CA GLY A 284 10.95 8.49 -2.70
C GLY A 284 9.53 8.09 -2.30
N GLY A 285 9.20 6.81 -2.45
CA GLY A 285 7.87 6.23 -2.21
C GLY A 285 7.29 5.60 -3.48
N GLN A 286 6.53 4.51 -3.32
CA GLN A 286 5.82 3.77 -4.37
C GLN A 286 4.31 3.92 -4.12
N SER A 287 3.50 3.89 -5.18
CA SER A 287 2.04 3.72 -5.03
C SER A 287 1.31 4.76 -4.18
N GLY A 288 1.78 6.00 -4.19
CA GLY A 288 1.17 7.10 -3.42
C GLY A 288 1.89 7.42 -2.11
N ALA A 289 2.79 6.54 -1.63
CA ALA A 289 3.62 6.81 -0.45
C ALA A 289 4.53 8.05 -0.60
N GLN A 290 4.79 8.49 -1.84
CA GLN A 290 5.50 9.73 -2.12
C GLN A 290 4.68 11.00 -1.79
N LEU A 291 3.35 10.92 -1.80
CA LEU A 291 2.47 12.07 -1.61
C LEU A 291 2.54 12.62 -0.16
N PRO A 292 2.50 11.77 0.90
CA PRO A 292 2.78 12.22 2.26
C PRO A 292 4.17 12.84 2.43
N ALA A 293 5.20 12.28 1.79
CA ALA A 293 6.55 12.83 1.83
C ALA A 293 6.64 14.21 1.15
N LEU A 294 5.93 14.40 0.03
CA LEU A 294 5.83 15.68 -0.68
C LEU A 294 5.16 16.76 0.14
N LEU A 295 4.25 16.38 1.04
CA LEU A 295 3.60 17.31 1.95
C LEU A 295 4.54 17.67 3.13
N THR A 296 5.21 16.69 3.71
CA THR A 296 5.92 16.84 5.00
C THR A 296 7.38 17.31 4.87
N LEU A 297 8.12 16.88 3.84
CA LEU A 297 9.56 17.18 3.72
C LEU A 297 9.89 18.62 3.30
N PRO A 298 9.22 19.27 2.32
CA PRO A 298 9.62 20.59 1.86
C PRO A 298 9.67 21.69 2.94
N PRO A 299 8.71 21.80 3.87
CA PRO A 299 8.76 22.78 4.95
C PRO A 299 9.99 22.63 5.86
N LEU A 300 10.51 21.41 6.03
CA LEU A 300 11.71 21.15 6.83
C LEU A 300 12.97 21.82 6.26
N GLY A 301 12.96 22.23 4.99
CA GLY A 301 14.03 23.02 4.39
C GLY A 301 14.34 24.29 5.18
N PHE A 302 13.32 24.97 5.71
CA PHE A 302 13.49 26.16 6.56
C PHE A 302 14.08 25.84 7.93
N ALA A 303 13.68 24.72 8.53
CA ALA A 303 14.27 24.23 9.78
C ALA A 303 15.76 23.87 9.58
N LEU A 304 16.11 23.21 8.47
CA LEU A 304 17.49 22.90 8.09
C LEU A 304 18.33 24.17 7.88
N ALA A 305 17.79 25.17 7.19
CA ALA A 305 18.48 26.45 7.00
C ALA A 305 18.75 27.17 8.33
N ALA A 306 17.80 27.10 9.28
CA ALA A 306 17.96 27.66 10.62
C ALA A 306 19.02 26.90 11.46
N LEU A 307 19.01 25.56 11.40
CA LEU A 307 20.03 24.71 12.03
C LEU A 307 21.42 24.96 11.45
N HIS A 308 21.51 25.14 10.13
CA HIS A 308 22.77 25.49 9.46
C HIS A 308 23.30 26.86 9.88
N ALA A 309 22.43 27.87 9.95
CA ALA A 309 22.78 29.19 10.47
C ALA A 309 23.33 29.11 11.92
N ALA A 310 22.70 28.29 12.75
CA ALA A 310 23.15 27.99 14.11
C ALA A 310 24.52 27.28 14.16
N ALA A 311 24.75 26.29 13.29
CA ALA A 311 26.03 25.58 13.20
C ALA A 311 27.19 26.51 12.77
N ARG A 312 26.95 27.36 11.75
CA ARG A 312 27.92 28.35 11.26
C ARG A 312 28.38 29.31 12.36
N ARG A 313 27.46 29.80 13.19
CA ARG A 313 27.81 30.71 14.29
C ARG A 313 28.71 30.05 15.35
N ARG A 314 28.55 28.75 15.58
CA ARG A 314 29.32 28.00 16.59
C ARG A 314 30.69 27.57 16.09
N HIS A 315 30.80 27.14 14.84
CA HIS A 315 32.03 26.65 14.24
C HIS A 315 32.20 27.17 12.80
N PRO A 316 32.73 28.39 12.62
CA PRO A 316 32.88 29.00 11.29
C PRO A 316 33.71 28.16 10.31
N ALA A 317 34.75 27.48 10.83
CA ALA A 317 35.66 26.62 10.04
C ALA A 317 35.13 25.19 9.81
N GLY A 318 34.02 24.78 10.42
CA GLY A 318 33.52 23.39 10.43
C GLY A 318 32.03 23.23 10.12
N ALA A 319 31.37 24.27 9.62
CA ALA A 319 29.91 24.35 9.47
C ALA A 319 29.30 23.50 8.33
N GLY A 320 30.07 22.57 7.74
CA GLY A 320 29.63 21.72 6.62
C GLY A 320 29.31 20.28 7.02
N SER A 321 29.00 20.01 8.30
CA SER A 321 28.65 18.65 8.72
C SER A 321 27.28 18.25 8.16
N ALA A 322 27.25 17.19 7.34
CA ALA A 322 26.00 16.68 6.80
C ALA A 322 25.11 15.94 7.82
N ALA A 323 25.56 15.81 9.07
CA ALA A 323 24.86 15.06 10.11
C ALA A 323 23.45 15.60 10.42
N PRO A 324 23.20 16.92 10.58
CA PRO A 324 21.86 17.43 10.85
C PRO A 324 20.86 17.14 9.71
N VAL A 325 21.26 17.34 8.45
CA VAL A 325 20.41 17.05 7.28
C VAL A 325 20.07 15.57 7.21
N ARG A 326 21.08 14.70 7.39
CA ARG A 326 20.93 13.24 7.38
C ARG A 326 19.88 12.76 8.36
N TRP A 327 19.99 13.19 9.62
CA TRP A 327 19.09 12.74 10.68
C TRP A 327 17.67 13.28 10.52
N LEU A 328 17.50 14.59 10.24
CA LEU A 328 16.16 15.17 10.12
C LEU A 328 15.40 14.58 8.92
N VAL A 329 16.03 14.56 7.74
CA VAL A 329 15.38 14.06 6.52
C VAL A 329 15.16 12.56 6.60
N GLY A 330 16.14 11.80 7.14
CA GLY A 330 15.99 10.35 7.29
C GLY A 330 14.85 9.97 8.23
N LEU A 331 14.75 10.58 9.42
CA LEU A 331 13.65 10.30 10.35
C LEU A 331 12.29 10.75 9.79
N ALA A 332 12.24 11.89 9.09
CA ALA A 332 11.00 12.35 8.48
C ALA A 332 10.54 11.48 7.30
N ALA A 333 11.49 10.96 6.49
CA ALA A 333 11.19 10.03 5.40
C ALA A 333 10.83 8.63 5.88
N PHE A 334 11.30 8.22 7.07
CA PHE A 334 10.98 6.91 7.64
C PHE A 334 9.48 6.73 7.91
N GLY A 335 8.78 7.79 8.35
CA GLY A 335 7.33 7.75 8.61
C GLY A 335 6.53 7.23 7.40
N PRO A 336 6.47 7.97 6.29
CA PRO A 336 5.77 7.55 5.08
C PRO A 336 6.25 6.22 4.48
N LEU A 337 7.52 5.83 4.69
CA LEU A 337 8.07 4.60 4.11
C LEU A 337 7.81 3.35 4.95
N ALA A 338 7.62 3.49 6.26
CA ALA A 338 7.49 2.34 7.16
C ALA A 338 6.05 2.14 7.68
N PHE A 339 5.28 3.23 7.80
CA PHE A 339 3.96 3.22 8.43
C PHE A 339 2.79 3.31 7.45
N ALA A 340 3.08 3.52 6.16
CA ALA A 340 2.08 3.58 5.10
C ALA A 340 2.25 2.37 4.20
N ASP A 341 1.18 1.61 4.00
CA ASP A 341 1.20 0.47 3.10
C ASP A 341 0.88 0.92 1.66
N PRO A 342 1.82 0.77 0.71
CA PRO A 342 1.56 1.13 -0.68
C PRO A 342 0.42 0.31 -1.33
N GLU A 343 0.13 -0.90 -0.84
CA GLU A 343 -0.93 -1.75 -1.38
C GLU A 343 -2.29 -1.21 -0.97
N GLU A 344 -2.46 -0.89 0.31
CA GLU A 344 -3.71 -0.35 0.86
C GLU A 344 -4.00 1.09 0.41
N ILE A 345 -2.96 1.91 0.16
CA ILE A 345 -3.13 3.28 -0.37
C ILE A 345 -3.66 3.27 -1.81
N THR A 346 -3.52 2.14 -2.52
CA THR A 346 -3.90 2.00 -3.93
C THR A 346 -5.33 1.50 -4.12
N LEU A 347 -5.96 0.98 -3.06
CA LEU A 347 -7.30 0.44 -3.11
C LEU A 347 -8.26 1.58 -2.74
N LEU A 348 -8.69 2.37 -3.73
CA LEU A 348 -9.71 3.42 -3.55
C LEU A 348 -11.07 2.78 -3.23
N LEU A 349 -11.24 2.34 -1.99
CA LEU A 349 -12.54 1.99 -1.45
C LEU A 349 -13.17 3.28 -0.90
N GLY A 350 -14.30 3.66 -1.51
CA GLY A 350 -14.91 4.97 -1.40
C GLY A 350 -15.20 5.46 0.03
N THR A 351 -15.17 6.79 0.17
CA THR A 351 -15.82 7.66 1.18
C THR A 351 -15.79 7.31 2.68
N THR A 352 -15.10 6.26 3.11
CA THR A 352 -15.02 5.82 4.50
C THR A 352 -13.70 6.26 5.16
N ARG A 353 -13.63 6.14 6.51
CA ARG A 353 -12.40 6.41 7.30
C ARG A 353 -11.42 5.24 7.19
N ASP A 354 -11.04 4.89 5.96
CA ASP A 354 -10.16 3.77 5.65
C ASP A 354 -8.68 4.19 5.54
N VAL A 355 -7.81 3.32 5.04
CA VAL A 355 -6.35 3.53 5.02
C VAL A 355 -5.91 4.82 4.32
N PRO A 356 -6.39 5.17 3.10
CA PRO A 356 -6.01 6.43 2.46
C PRO A 356 -6.41 7.66 3.29
N PHE A 357 -7.54 7.61 4.00
CA PHE A 357 -7.98 8.67 4.89
C PHE A 357 -7.00 8.86 6.05
N TRP A 358 -6.62 7.78 6.74
CA TRP A 358 -5.70 7.87 7.89
C TRP A 358 -4.29 8.26 7.47
N VAL A 359 -3.81 7.82 6.31
CA VAL A 359 -2.55 8.28 5.73
C VAL A 359 -2.60 9.79 5.44
N ALA A 360 -3.70 10.30 4.88
CA ALA A 360 -3.89 11.73 4.64
C ALA A 360 -3.94 12.55 5.94
N VAL A 361 -4.67 12.08 6.96
CA VAL A 361 -4.71 12.72 8.29
C VAL A 361 -3.32 12.75 8.93
N THR A 362 -2.59 11.64 8.86
CA THR A 362 -1.22 11.52 9.39
C THR A 362 -0.27 12.47 8.67
N ALA A 363 -0.34 12.55 7.34
CA ALA A 363 0.44 13.48 6.53
C ALA A 363 0.12 14.95 6.88
N ALA A 364 -1.15 15.30 7.07
CA ALA A 364 -1.57 16.64 7.46
C ALA A 364 -1.07 17.03 8.87
N ALA A 365 -1.14 16.10 9.83
CA ALA A 365 -0.56 16.29 11.16
C ALA A 365 0.98 16.46 11.09
N GLY A 366 1.65 15.64 10.28
CA GLY A 366 3.09 15.75 10.00
C GLY A 366 3.46 17.10 9.37
N LEU A 367 2.65 17.60 8.44
CA LEU A 367 2.82 18.92 7.83
C LEU A 367 2.72 20.03 8.88
N ALA A 368 1.71 19.98 9.76
CA ALA A 368 1.55 20.96 10.82
C ALA A 368 2.79 20.99 11.73
N VAL A 369 3.31 19.82 12.13
CA VAL A 369 4.56 19.71 12.90
C VAL A 369 5.75 20.28 12.13
N ALA A 370 5.90 19.95 10.84
CA ALA A 370 6.99 20.44 10.00
C ALA A 370 6.97 21.99 9.87
N LEU A 371 5.79 22.58 9.72
CA LEU A 371 5.59 24.04 9.70
C LEU A 371 5.92 24.69 11.05
N LEU A 372 5.47 24.09 12.16
CA LEU A 372 5.80 24.56 13.51
C LEU A 372 7.31 24.50 13.77
N LEU A 373 7.99 23.45 13.31
CA LEU A 373 9.45 23.34 13.39
C LEU A 373 10.15 24.38 12.52
N ALA A 374 9.67 24.60 11.29
CA ALA A 374 10.20 25.62 10.39
C ALA A 374 10.13 27.03 11.01
N VAL A 375 8.97 27.41 11.54
CA VAL A 375 8.77 28.69 12.22
C VAL A 375 9.53 28.74 13.54
N GLY A 376 9.43 27.72 14.38
CA GLY A 376 10.06 27.65 15.69
C GLY A 376 11.58 27.74 15.60
N TYR A 377 12.22 26.92 14.78
CA TYR A 377 13.68 26.99 14.58
C TYR A 377 14.07 28.26 13.84
N GLY A 378 13.26 28.74 12.89
CA GLY A 378 13.46 30.04 12.25
C GLY A 378 13.51 31.18 13.27
N VAL A 379 12.51 31.31 14.15
CA VAL A 379 12.44 32.38 15.14
C VAL A 379 13.52 32.25 16.22
N LEU A 380 13.78 31.03 16.70
CA LEU A 380 14.73 30.78 17.79
C LEU A 380 16.19 30.84 17.33
N LEU A 381 16.49 30.39 16.11
CA LEU A 381 17.87 30.24 15.62
C LEU A 381 18.25 31.25 14.52
N ALA A 382 17.32 31.99 13.91
CA ALA A 382 17.65 32.99 12.88
C ALA A 382 17.91 34.41 13.41
N ARG A 383 18.01 34.61 14.74
CA ARG A 383 18.41 35.91 15.31
C ARG A 383 19.94 36.03 15.34
N PRO A 384 20.52 37.23 15.07
CA PRO A 384 21.98 37.44 15.09
C PRO A 384 22.65 37.03 16.41
N HIS A 385 21.99 37.29 17.53
CA HIS A 385 22.48 37.04 18.89
C HIS A 385 21.86 35.78 19.54
N ALA A 386 21.17 34.93 18.77
CA ALA A 386 20.55 33.72 19.32
C ALA A 386 21.62 32.74 19.82
N ARG A 387 21.54 32.41 21.13
CA ARG A 387 22.33 31.33 21.72
C ARG A 387 21.75 30.00 21.30
N THR A 388 22.58 29.14 20.71
CA THR A 388 22.19 27.76 20.42
C THR A 388 22.11 26.97 21.73
N PRO A 389 21.05 26.16 21.94
CA PRO A 389 20.89 25.37 23.15
C PRO A 389 22.14 24.57 23.53
N SER A 390 22.30 24.31 24.83
CA SER A 390 23.39 23.47 25.32
C SER A 390 23.23 22.04 24.79
N ARG A 391 24.34 21.30 24.69
CA ARG A 391 24.27 19.88 24.29
C ARG A 391 23.39 19.06 25.24
N ARG A 392 23.40 19.36 26.54
CA ARG A 392 22.56 18.68 27.54
C ARG A 392 21.08 18.92 27.26
N THR A 393 20.69 20.16 27.00
CA THR A 393 19.31 20.53 26.67
C THR A 393 18.87 19.84 25.37
N ALA A 394 19.67 19.93 24.30
CA ALA A 394 19.35 19.29 23.03
C ALA A 394 19.26 17.75 23.14
N ALA A 395 20.15 17.13 23.92
CA ALA A 395 20.09 15.69 24.19
C ALA A 395 18.83 15.32 24.98
N LEU A 396 18.49 16.08 26.02
CA LEU A 396 17.28 15.87 26.80
C LEU A 396 16.02 15.98 25.92
N THR A 397 15.93 17.01 25.06
CA THR A 397 14.81 17.16 24.13
C THR A 397 14.69 15.96 23.18
N ALA A 398 15.80 15.49 22.60
CA ALA A 398 15.79 14.32 21.73
C ALA A 398 15.37 13.04 22.48
N VAL A 399 15.86 12.84 23.72
CA VAL A 399 15.47 11.70 24.56
C VAL A 399 13.99 11.76 24.93
N VAL A 400 13.48 12.92 25.33
CA VAL A 400 12.06 13.10 25.66
C VAL A 400 11.17 12.79 24.45
N LEU A 401 11.53 13.25 23.25
CA LEU A 401 10.77 12.94 22.04
C LEU A 401 10.87 11.47 21.63
N LEU A 402 12.02 10.82 21.85
CA LEU A 402 12.16 9.38 21.62
C LEU A 402 11.27 8.58 22.58
N VAL A 403 11.27 8.93 23.87
CA VAL A 403 10.39 8.31 24.88
C VAL A 403 8.92 8.56 24.55
N ALA A 404 8.57 9.78 24.13
CA ALA A 404 7.22 10.10 23.70
C ALA A 404 6.80 9.28 22.47
N LEU A 405 7.69 9.11 21.48
CA LEU A 405 7.44 8.27 20.31
C LEU A 405 7.13 6.84 20.70
N VAL A 406 7.95 6.24 21.56
CA VAL A 406 7.74 4.87 22.06
C VAL A 406 6.46 4.78 22.89
N ALA A 407 6.18 5.75 23.76
CA ALA A 407 4.97 5.76 24.57
C ALA A 407 3.69 5.93 23.73
N VAL A 408 3.76 6.72 22.65
CA VAL A 408 2.67 6.89 21.68
C VAL A 408 2.44 5.62 20.89
N ASP A 409 3.49 4.99 20.36
CA ASP A 409 3.40 3.73 19.62
C ASP A 409 2.79 2.59 20.46
N LEU A 410 3.27 2.43 21.70
CA LEU A 410 2.81 1.38 22.60
C LEU A 410 1.45 1.66 23.28
N GLY A 411 1.03 2.92 23.34
CA GLY A 411 -0.19 3.35 24.02
C GLY A 411 -1.34 3.55 23.03
N PRO A 412 -1.56 4.77 22.53
CA PRO A 412 -2.62 5.08 21.56
C PRO A 412 -2.33 4.63 20.11
N GLY A 413 -1.11 4.19 19.80
CA GLY A 413 -0.67 3.73 18.48
C GLY A 413 -1.11 2.32 18.13
N ARG A 414 -0.46 1.74 17.11
CA ARG A 414 -0.73 0.39 16.58
C ARG A 414 0.51 -0.50 16.72
N PRO A 415 0.86 -0.93 17.95
CA PRO A 415 2.08 -1.67 18.18
C PRO A 415 2.00 -3.03 17.47
N GLY A 416 3.12 -3.49 16.92
CA GLY A 416 3.23 -4.76 16.21
C GLY A 416 3.98 -4.63 14.89
N LEU A 417 4.25 -5.77 14.26
CA LEU A 417 4.77 -5.85 12.91
C LEU A 417 3.75 -6.61 12.08
N TYR A 418 3.21 -5.94 11.05
CA TYR A 418 2.15 -6.45 10.20
C TYR A 418 2.76 -6.79 8.84
N GLY A 419 3.62 -7.82 8.81
CA GLY A 419 4.28 -8.27 7.60
C GLY A 419 3.47 -9.28 6.81
N GLU A 420 3.99 -9.63 5.63
CA GLU A 420 3.41 -10.65 4.77
C GLU A 420 3.25 -11.99 5.52
N ARG A 421 2.08 -12.60 5.35
CA ARG A 421 1.89 -14.02 5.60
C ARG A 421 2.00 -14.76 4.28
N LEU A 422 2.33 -16.04 4.36
CA LEU A 422 2.54 -16.88 3.19
C LEU A 422 1.56 -18.03 3.24
N LEU A 423 0.73 -18.16 2.21
CA LEU A 423 -0.10 -19.35 2.02
C LEU A 423 0.69 -20.39 1.23
N VAL A 424 1.06 -21.48 1.90
CA VAL A 424 1.85 -22.58 1.33
C VAL A 424 0.89 -23.66 0.86
N VAL A 425 0.70 -23.78 -0.45
CA VAL A 425 -0.16 -24.80 -1.04
C VAL A 425 0.66 -26.07 -1.28
N LEU A 426 0.18 -27.21 -0.77
CA LEU A 426 0.85 -28.51 -0.93
C LEU A 426 0.49 -29.15 -2.26
N ARG A 427 1.42 -29.94 -2.84
CA ARG A 427 1.19 -30.66 -4.10
C ARG A 427 0.08 -31.68 -4.02
N GLN A 428 0.03 -32.42 -2.91
CA GLN A 428 -0.99 -33.44 -2.70
C GLN A 428 -2.28 -32.75 -2.29
N GLN A 429 -3.30 -32.77 -3.14
CA GLN A 429 -4.68 -32.42 -2.78
C GLN A 429 -5.48 -33.70 -2.50
N ALA A 430 -6.62 -33.60 -1.82
CA ALA A 430 -7.44 -34.76 -1.50
C ALA A 430 -8.11 -35.35 -2.76
N ASP A 431 -8.22 -36.68 -2.82
CA ASP A 431 -8.93 -37.37 -3.89
C ASP A 431 -10.43 -37.47 -3.56
N LEU A 432 -11.24 -36.73 -4.33
CA LEU A 432 -12.68 -36.66 -4.21
C LEU A 432 -13.41 -37.48 -5.29
N THR A 433 -12.72 -38.39 -5.97
CA THR A 433 -13.36 -39.35 -6.88
C THR A 433 -14.07 -40.46 -6.10
N ASN A 434 -15.06 -41.11 -6.73
CA ASN A 434 -15.77 -42.25 -6.13
C ASN A 434 -16.40 -41.92 -4.75
N LEU A 435 -17.05 -40.76 -4.63
CA LEU A 435 -17.84 -40.43 -3.45
C LEU A 435 -19.12 -41.28 -3.39
N PRO A 436 -19.68 -41.52 -2.18
CA PRO A 436 -20.91 -42.28 -2.03
C PRO A 436 -22.07 -41.68 -2.84
N THR A 437 -22.74 -42.52 -3.63
CA THR A 437 -24.03 -42.20 -4.26
C THR A 437 -25.15 -42.36 -3.24
N ALA A 438 -25.18 -41.47 -2.23
CA ALA A 438 -26.06 -41.58 -1.07
C ALA A 438 -27.55 -41.23 -1.32
N GLY A 439 -28.05 -41.41 -2.55
CA GLY A 439 -29.41 -41.06 -2.94
C GLY A 439 -29.65 -39.56 -3.17
N PRO A 440 -30.83 -39.16 -3.66
CA PRO A 440 -31.18 -37.77 -3.91
C PRO A 440 -31.50 -36.99 -2.63
N GLY A 441 -31.51 -35.67 -2.73
CA GLY A 441 -31.91 -34.75 -1.66
C GLY A 441 -30.94 -34.63 -0.48
N ARG A 442 -31.43 -34.04 0.62
CA ARG A 442 -30.63 -33.61 1.77
C ARG A 442 -29.81 -34.73 2.42
N ALA A 443 -30.42 -35.90 2.66
CA ALA A 443 -29.70 -37.03 3.26
C ALA A 443 -28.50 -37.49 2.41
N GLY A 444 -28.66 -37.49 1.09
CA GLY A 444 -27.58 -37.83 0.16
C GLY A 444 -26.49 -36.75 0.10
N ARG A 445 -26.90 -35.48 0.11
CA ARG A 445 -25.99 -34.32 0.22
C ARG A 445 -25.15 -34.43 1.49
N ASP A 446 -25.77 -34.63 2.64
CA ASP A 446 -25.08 -34.63 3.95
C ASP A 446 -24.12 -35.82 4.09
N ALA A 447 -24.44 -36.96 3.48
CA ALA A 447 -23.52 -38.10 3.40
C ALA A 447 -22.29 -37.79 2.51
N ARG A 448 -22.48 -37.12 1.36
CA ARG A 448 -21.36 -36.66 0.51
C ARG A 448 -20.50 -35.63 1.24
N ALA A 449 -21.10 -34.62 1.87
CA ALA A 449 -20.39 -33.57 2.60
C ALA A 449 -19.51 -34.15 3.72
N ARG A 450 -20.02 -35.12 4.51
CA ARG A 450 -19.24 -35.81 5.55
C ARG A 450 -18.03 -36.55 4.99
N GLU A 451 -18.21 -37.26 3.88
CA GLU A 451 -17.10 -38.00 3.27
C GLU A 451 -16.06 -37.06 2.64
N VAL A 452 -16.49 -35.98 1.98
CA VAL A 452 -15.61 -34.94 1.45
C VAL A 452 -14.79 -34.32 2.58
N TYR A 453 -15.44 -33.87 3.65
CA TYR A 453 -14.78 -33.32 4.83
C TYR A 453 -13.74 -34.27 5.41
N ARG A 454 -14.11 -35.53 5.64
CA ARG A 454 -13.21 -36.56 6.17
C ARG A 454 -11.96 -36.74 5.30
N ARG A 455 -12.12 -36.89 3.98
CA ARG A 455 -10.99 -37.09 3.06
C ARG A 455 -10.05 -35.88 3.00
N LEU A 456 -10.61 -34.68 3.05
CA LEU A 456 -9.83 -33.44 3.09
C LEU A 456 -9.01 -33.35 4.37
N VAL A 457 -9.64 -33.54 5.53
CA VAL A 457 -8.98 -33.52 6.85
C VAL A 457 -7.90 -34.60 6.93
N ASP A 458 -8.23 -35.86 6.58
CA ASP A 458 -7.27 -36.98 6.59
C ASP A 458 -6.04 -36.71 5.69
N THR A 459 -6.25 -36.07 4.55
CA THR A 459 -5.17 -35.71 3.63
C THR A 459 -4.31 -34.60 4.21
N ALA A 460 -4.94 -33.54 4.71
CA ALA A 460 -4.25 -32.40 5.30
C ALA A 460 -3.42 -32.82 6.53
N ASP A 461 -4.01 -33.55 7.48
CA ASP A 461 -3.30 -34.01 8.67
C ASP A 461 -2.07 -34.88 8.34
N ARG A 462 -2.22 -35.81 7.39
CA ARG A 462 -1.11 -36.69 6.98
C ARG A 462 0.00 -35.92 6.28
N THR A 463 -0.34 -35.03 5.35
CA THR A 463 0.62 -34.43 4.43
C THR A 463 1.24 -33.13 4.95
N GLN A 464 0.54 -32.40 5.83
CA GLN A 464 1.06 -31.17 6.44
C GLN A 464 1.94 -31.43 7.65
N ALA A 465 1.91 -32.64 8.23
CA ALA A 465 2.56 -32.94 9.51
C ALA A 465 4.04 -32.53 9.54
N ASP A 466 4.80 -32.85 8.50
CA ASP A 466 6.24 -32.58 8.44
C ASP A 466 6.52 -31.08 8.33
N LEU A 467 5.84 -30.40 7.40
CA LEU A 467 5.92 -28.96 7.22
C LEU A 467 5.56 -28.21 8.51
N ARG A 468 4.45 -28.57 9.17
CA ARG A 468 3.99 -27.96 10.43
C ARG A 468 5.02 -28.10 11.54
N ARG A 469 5.65 -29.27 11.68
CA ARG A 469 6.71 -29.49 12.68
C ARG A 469 7.92 -28.62 12.41
N GLU A 470 8.34 -28.50 11.15
CA GLU A 470 9.52 -27.70 10.78
C GLU A 470 9.31 -26.20 10.94
N VAL A 471 8.18 -25.65 10.48
CA VAL A 471 7.89 -24.21 10.65
C VAL A 471 7.73 -23.84 12.12
N THR A 472 7.12 -24.72 12.93
CA THR A 472 7.02 -24.54 14.39
C THR A 472 8.41 -24.56 15.04
N ARG A 473 9.31 -25.44 14.59
CA ARG A 473 10.70 -25.48 15.08
C ARG A 473 11.48 -24.19 14.77
N LEU A 474 11.15 -23.51 13.68
CA LEU A 474 11.69 -22.20 13.31
C LEU A 474 11.06 -21.04 14.09
N GLY A 475 10.11 -21.31 15.00
CA GLY A 475 9.40 -20.29 15.77
C GLY A 475 8.30 -19.57 14.99
N LEU A 476 7.92 -20.08 13.81
CA LEU A 476 6.80 -19.56 13.02
C LEU A 476 5.49 -20.19 13.51
N ARG A 477 4.37 -19.45 13.38
CA ARG A 477 3.05 -19.91 13.81
C ARG A 477 2.22 -20.35 12.60
N PRO A 478 2.06 -21.67 12.36
CA PRO A 478 1.25 -22.16 11.24
C PRO A 478 -0.25 -22.15 11.54
N THR A 479 -1.04 -21.77 10.55
CA THR A 479 -2.49 -22.01 10.46
C THR A 479 -2.72 -23.05 9.37
N SER A 480 -3.43 -24.13 9.67
CA SER A 480 -3.69 -25.22 8.72
C SER A 480 -5.03 -25.07 8.02
N TYR A 481 -5.06 -25.45 6.74
CA TYR A 481 -6.25 -25.49 5.90
C TYR A 481 -6.40 -26.88 5.27
N TYR A 482 -7.58 -27.48 5.36
CA TYR A 482 -7.88 -28.78 4.74
C TYR A 482 -8.57 -28.66 3.39
N LEU A 483 -9.34 -27.58 3.16
CA LEU A 483 -10.19 -27.47 1.98
C LEU A 483 -9.38 -27.27 0.70
N VAL A 484 -8.43 -26.35 0.76
CA VAL A 484 -7.21 -26.44 -0.06
C VAL A 484 -6.15 -26.94 0.90
N ASN A 485 -5.46 -28.03 0.54
CA ASN A 485 -4.41 -28.56 1.41
C ASN A 485 -3.25 -27.56 1.45
N ALA A 486 -3.25 -26.73 2.49
CA ALA A 486 -2.37 -25.59 2.61
C ALA A 486 -2.06 -25.25 4.07
N VAL A 487 -0.95 -24.56 4.29
CA VAL A 487 -0.55 -24.02 5.59
C VAL A 487 -0.20 -22.55 5.41
N GLU A 488 -0.82 -21.67 6.17
CA GLU A 488 -0.43 -20.28 6.25
C GLU A 488 0.59 -20.07 7.36
N VAL A 489 1.68 -19.34 7.08
CA VAL A 489 2.73 -19.03 8.05
C VAL A 489 3.19 -17.59 7.94
N ASP A 490 3.65 -17.02 9.04
CA ASP A 490 4.36 -15.73 9.00
C ASP A 490 5.70 -15.91 8.27
N GLY A 491 6.02 -15.06 7.30
CA GLY A 491 7.29 -15.20 6.59
C GLY A 491 7.53 -14.17 5.49
N GLY A 492 8.74 -13.64 5.43
CA GLY A 492 9.20 -12.80 4.32
C GLY A 492 9.91 -13.58 3.20
N PRO A 493 10.58 -12.88 2.26
CA PRO A 493 11.23 -13.46 1.08
C PRO A 493 12.17 -14.65 1.34
N ALA A 494 12.92 -14.65 2.44
CA ALA A 494 13.81 -15.75 2.79
C ALA A 494 13.05 -17.02 3.21
N VAL A 495 11.98 -16.87 4.01
CA VAL A 495 11.10 -17.97 4.40
C VAL A 495 10.36 -18.49 3.18
N ARG A 496 9.86 -17.59 2.33
CA ARG A 496 9.24 -17.93 1.05
C ARG A 496 10.17 -18.75 0.16
N ALA A 497 11.42 -18.31 -0.03
CA ALA A 497 12.39 -19.04 -0.85
C ALA A 497 12.69 -20.44 -0.31
N TRP A 498 12.81 -20.58 1.03
CA TRP A 498 12.99 -21.89 1.67
C TRP A 498 11.76 -22.79 1.48
N LEU A 499 10.54 -22.28 1.72
CA LEU A 499 9.29 -23.00 1.54
C LEU A 499 9.10 -23.46 0.09
N SER A 500 9.35 -22.59 -0.89
CA SER A 500 9.26 -22.89 -2.32
C SER A 500 10.24 -23.98 -2.77
N GLY A 501 11.34 -24.21 -2.03
CA GLY A 501 12.31 -25.25 -2.31
C GLY A 501 11.94 -26.64 -1.77
N ARG A 502 10.86 -26.76 -0.99
CA ARG A 502 10.46 -28.03 -0.37
C ARG A 502 9.75 -28.95 -1.36
N PRO A 503 10.00 -30.27 -1.32
CA PRO A 503 9.43 -31.21 -2.29
C PRO A 503 7.90 -31.34 -2.18
N GLU A 504 7.32 -31.23 -0.99
CA GLU A 504 5.88 -31.32 -0.76
C GLU A 504 5.11 -30.06 -1.14
N VAL A 505 5.80 -28.92 -1.30
CA VAL A 505 5.20 -27.62 -1.63
C VAL A 505 5.02 -27.50 -3.14
N ASP A 506 3.81 -27.12 -3.56
CA ASP A 506 3.49 -26.81 -4.95
C ASP A 506 3.86 -25.35 -5.26
N ARG A 507 3.35 -24.43 -4.42
CA ARG A 507 3.56 -23.00 -4.57
C ARG A 507 3.36 -22.27 -3.24
N VAL A 508 3.95 -21.09 -3.16
CA VAL A 508 3.87 -20.18 -2.00
C VAL A 508 3.34 -18.84 -2.47
N LEU A 509 2.13 -18.53 -2.03
CA LEU A 509 1.41 -17.29 -2.32
C LEU A 509 1.58 -16.29 -1.18
N VAL A 510 1.53 -15.02 -1.51
CA VAL A 510 1.43 -13.97 -0.49
C VAL A 510 0.00 -13.96 0.02
N SER A 511 -0.17 -13.96 1.33
CA SER A 511 -1.44 -13.77 2.03
C SER A 511 -1.30 -12.46 2.80
N GLN A 512 -1.75 -11.37 2.18
CA GLN A 512 -1.58 -10.04 2.76
C GLN A 512 -2.42 -9.92 4.03
N ARG A 513 -1.81 -9.40 5.09
CA ARG A 513 -2.51 -9.04 6.30
C ARG A 513 -2.68 -7.54 6.33
N LEU A 514 -3.92 -7.09 6.24
CA LEU A 514 -4.20 -5.66 6.31
C LEU A 514 -3.74 -5.08 7.65
N ARG A 515 -3.12 -3.90 7.58
CA ARG A 515 -2.70 -3.15 8.75
C ARG A 515 -3.93 -2.64 9.52
N PRO A 516 -3.85 -2.59 10.86
CA PRO A 516 -4.98 -2.16 11.67
C PRO A 516 -5.22 -0.66 11.55
N LEU A 517 -6.49 -0.26 11.50
CA LEU A 517 -6.88 1.14 11.46
C LEU A 517 -6.79 1.83 12.85
N PRO A 518 -6.47 3.15 12.91
CA PRO A 518 -6.47 3.96 14.13
C PRO A 518 -7.84 4.10 14.80
N ALA A 519 -8.92 3.89 14.08
CA ALA A 519 -10.26 3.76 14.61
C ALA A 519 -11.08 2.86 13.69
N PRO A 520 -12.15 2.21 14.20
CA PRO A 520 -13.05 1.45 13.35
C PRO A 520 -13.58 2.30 12.18
N ALA A 521 -13.75 1.67 11.02
CA ALA A 521 -14.44 2.29 9.90
C ALA A 521 -15.85 2.73 10.32
N GLY A 522 -16.34 3.83 9.72
CA GLY A 522 -17.73 4.24 9.92
C GLY A 522 -18.68 3.21 9.30
N ILE A 523 -19.84 3.00 9.92
CA ILE A 523 -20.87 2.11 9.37
C ILE A 523 -21.51 2.78 8.15
N THR A 524 -21.47 2.12 7.00
CA THR A 524 -22.20 2.53 5.78
C THR A 524 -23.69 2.22 5.96
N ARG A 525 -24.49 3.22 6.32
CA ARG A 525 -25.93 3.03 6.58
C ARG A 525 -26.79 3.31 5.36
N GLY A 526 -27.91 2.59 5.27
CA GLY A 526 -28.99 2.91 4.36
C GLY A 526 -29.81 4.09 4.86
N THR A 527 -30.20 4.99 3.96
CA THR A 527 -31.07 6.14 4.27
C THR A 527 -32.46 5.99 3.68
N ASP A 528 -32.67 5.01 2.79
CA ASP A 528 -33.96 4.82 2.14
C ASP A 528 -34.94 4.13 3.12
N PRO A 529 -36.24 4.45 3.02
CA PRO A 529 -37.25 3.81 3.85
C PRO A 529 -37.41 2.32 3.50
N ALA A 530 -38.21 1.58 4.27
CA ALA A 530 -38.60 0.22 3.88
C ALA A 530 -39.41 0.24 2.56
N PRO A 531 -39.26 -0.78 1.70
CA PRO A 531 -40.10 -0.94 0.53
C PRO A 531 -41.54 -1.28 0.93
N THR A 532 -42.49 -0.90 0.07
CA THR A 532 -43.93 -1.11 0.30
C THR A 532 -44.47 -2.35 -0.41
N GLY A 533 -43.61 -3.11 -1.09
CA GLY A 533 -43.96 -4.28 -1.88
C GLY A 533 -42.76 -4.81 -2.67
N PRO A 534 -42.96 -5.83 -3.51
CA PRO A 534 -41.88 -6.41 -4.32
C PRO A 534 -41.17 -5.38 -5.19
N GLU A 535 -39.86 -5.30 -5.02
CA GLU A 535 -38.98 -4.45 -5.83
C GLU A 535 -39.00 -4.90 -7.31
N TRP A 536 -38.56 -4.02 -8.20
CA TRP A 536 -38.67 -4.26 -9.65
C TRP A 536 -37.93 -5.53 -10.09
N ASN A 537 -36.77 -5.80 -9.50
CA ASN A 537 -35.93 -6.96 -9.81
C ASN A 537 -36.61 -8.26 -9.38
N ILE A 538 -37.31 -8.26 -8.25
CA ILE A 538 -38.10 -9.40 -7.77
C ILE A 538 -39.23 -9.73 -8.75
N ARG A 539 -39.94 -8.70 -9.22
CA ARG A 539 -41.00 -8.85 -10.24
C ARG A 539 -40.43 -9.30 -11.59
N ARG A 540 -39.28 -8.76 -11.98
CA ARG A 540 -38.64 -9.08 -13.27
C ARG A 540 -38.22 -10.53 -13.36
N LEU A 541 -37.72 -11.10 -12.26
CA LEU A 541 -37.38 -12.52 -12.14
C LEU A 541 -38.62 -13.42 -12.00
N GLY A 542 -39.81 -12.87 -11.75
CA GLY A 542 -41.03 -13.63 -11.48
C GLY A 542 -41.06 -14.30 -10.11
N ALA A 543 -40.22 -13.86 -9.16
CA ALA A 543 -40.14 -14.45 -7.82
C ALA A 543 -41.40 -14.17 -6.98
N ASP A 544 -42.01 -12.99 -7.15
CA ASP A 544 -43.30 -12.65 -6.56
C ASP A 544 -44.42 -13.62 -6.97
N ARG A 545 -44.43 -14.04 -8.24
CA ARG A 545 -45.35 -15.05 -8.77
C ARG A 545 -45.09 -16.45 -8.18
N VAL A 546 -43.83 -16.79 -7.91
CA VAL A 546 -43.52 -18.07 -7.23
C VAL A 546 -44.15 -18.09 -5.83
N TRP A 547 -44.04 -17.01 -5.07
CA TRP A 547 -44.60 -16.97 -3.71
C TRP A 547 -46.13 -16.95 -3.73
N THR A 548 -46.72 -16.15 -4.62
CA THR A 548 -48.18 -15.92 -4.65
C THR A 548 -48.96 -17.02 -5.37
N GLU A 549 -48.45 -17.56 -6.49
CA GLU A 549 -49.15 -18.56 -7.29
C GLU A 549 -48.73 -20.00 -6.94
N LEU A 550 -47.46 -20.21 -6.56
CA LEU A 550 -46.93 -21.55 -6.30
C LEU A 550 -46.81 -21.87 -4.81
N GLY A 551 -46.90 -20.88 -3.91
CA GLY A 551 -46.79 -21.06 -2.46
C GLY A 551 -45.38 -21.47 -1.99
N VAL A 552 -44.35 -21.21 -2.79
CA VAL A 552 -42.95 -21.61 -2.53
C VAL A 552 -42.17 -20.37 -2.12
N THR A 553 -41.42 -20.40 -1.03
CA THR A 553 -40.71 -19.22 -0.50
C THR A 553 -39.23 -19.45 -0.21
N GLY A 554 -38.70 -20.66 -0.46
CA GLY A 554 -37.35 -21.05 -0.05
C GLY A 554 -37.29 -21.74 1.32
N THR A 555 -38.45 -22.01 1.94
CA THR A 555 -38.52 -22.65 3.26
C THR A 555 -37.78 -23.98 3.28
N GLY A 556 -36.96 -24.20 4.32
CA GLY A 556 -36.18 -25.42 4.49
C GLY A 556 -34.86 -25.46 3.72
N VAL A 557 -34.49 -24.36 3.05
CA VAL A 557 -33.17 -24.18 2.40
C VAL A 557 -32.35 -23.13 3.17
N VAL A 558 -31.05 -23.35 3.25
CA VAL A 558 -30.09 -22.44 3.90
C VAL A 558 -29.12 -21.85 2.87
N ILE A 559 -29.04 -20.52 2.79
CA ILE A 559 -28.08 -19.80 1.94
C ILE A 559 -26.92 -19.27 2.80
N GLY A 560 -25.70 -19.65 2.46
CA GLY A 560 -24.48 -19.08 3.01
C GLY A 560 -24.05 -17.84 2.25
N SER A 561 -23.61 -16.82 2.99
CA SER A 561 -22.95 -15.63 2.45
C SER A 561 -21.54 -15.53 3.03
N SER A 562 -20.55 -15.47 2.15
CA SER A 562 -19.18 -15.08 2.51
C SER A 562 -18.96 -13.70 1.90
N ASP A 563 -18.93 -12.64 2.72
CA ASP A 563 -18.93 -11.24 2.23
C ASP A 563 -18.32 -10.28 3.28
N SER A 564 -18.63 -8.98 3.26
CA SER A 564 -18.19 -7.96 4.24
C SER A 564 -18.84 -8.09 5.62
N GLY A 565 -19.78 -9.01 5.74
CA GLY A 565 -20.59 -9.28 6.93
C GLY A 565 -22.08 -9.09 6.68
N VAL A 566 -22.91 -9.21 7.72
CA VAL A 566 -24.36 -9.00 7.63
C VAL A 566 -24.86 -8.29 8.88
N ASP A 567 -25.64 -7.22 8.74
CA ASP A 567 -26.38 -6.64 9.87
C ASP A 567 -27.48 -7.61 10.34
N GLY A 568 -27.14 -8.47 11.30
CA GLY A 568 -28.05 -9.47 11.86
C GLY A 568 -29.23 -8.87 12.64
N ARG A 569 -29.23 -7.55 12.90
CA ARG A 569 -30.36 -6.84 13.53
C ARG A 569 -31.29 -6.18 12.53
N HIS A 570 -30.94 -6.19 11.24
CA HIS A 570 -31.77 -5.57 10.21
C HIS A 570 -33.17 -6.25 10.16
N PRO A 571 -34.28 -5.51 10.22
CA PRO A 571 -35.63 -6.10 10.32
C PRO A 571 -35.97 -7.10 9.21
N ALA A 572 -35.52 -6.84 7.98
CA ALA A 572 -35.74 -7.71 6.84
C ALA A 572 -34.89 -9.02 6.86
N LEU A 573 -33.85 -9.10 7.70
CA LEU A 573 -32.86 -10.21 7.69
C LEU A 573 -32.84 -11.00 8.99
N ALA A 574 -33.02 -10.33 10.14
CA ALA A 574 -32.93 -10.95 11.46
C ALA A 574 -33.80 -12.22 11.61
N PRO A 575 -35.05 -12.27 11.09
CA PRO A 575 -35.87 -13.46 11.18
C PRO A 575 -35.38 -14.66 10.35
N GLY A 576 -34.54 -14.42 9.34
CA GLY A 576 -33.97 -15.47 8.48
C GLY A 576 -32.64 -16.01 9.00
N PHE A 577 -32.03 -15.37 10.00
CA PHE A 577 -30.75 -15.84 10.54
C PHE A 577 -30.94 -17.19 11.24
N ARG A 578 -30.18 -18.21 10.82
CA ARG A 578 -30.33 -19.57 11.35
C ARG A 578 -30.06 -19.67 12.86
N GLY A 579 -29.16 -18.83 13.39
CA GLY A 579 -28.76 -18.84 14.80
C GLY A 579 -27.93 -20.07 15.20
N GLY A 580 -27.61 -20.17 16.50
CA GLY A 580 -26.71 -21.20 17.04
C GLY A 580 -25.25 -20.76 17.10
N ASP A 581 -24.37 -21.70 17.48
CA ASP A 581 -22.94 -21.49 17.63
C ASP A 581 -22.16 -21.63 16.30
N ASP A 582 -22.83 -22.11 15.25
CA ASP A 582 -22.25 -22.57 13.97
C ASP A 582 -22.89 -21.91 12.73
N SER A 583 -23.41 -20.69 12.88
CA SER A 583 -24.08 -19.94 11.78
C SER A 583 -23.42 -18.61 11.44
N TRP A 584 -22.39 -18.21 12.18
CA TRP A 584 -21.64 -16.99 11.96
C TRP A 584 -20.15 -17.21 12.25
N PHE A 585 -19.29 -16.78 11.34
CA PHE A 585 -17.85 -16.81 11.54
C PHE A 585 -17.19 -15.52 11.04
N ASP A 586 -16.37 -14.92 11.89
CA ASP A 586 -15.64 -13.70 11.56
C ASP A 586 -14.15 -13.92 11.87
N PRO A 587 -13.34 -14.27 10.87
CA PRO A 587 -11.91 -14.49 11.02
C PRO A 587 -11.10 -13.19 11.22
N TRP A 588 -11.72 -12.00 11.03
CA TRP A 588 -11.03 -10.71 11.12
C TRP A 588 -11.11 -10.13 12.53
N ASP A 589 -12.35 -9.88 12.99
CA ASP A 589 -12.61 -9.20 14.27
C ASP A 589 -13.11 -10.16 15.36
N GLY A 590 -13.40 -11.42 15.00
CA GLY A 590 -13.86 -12.43 15.96
C GLY A 590 -15.26 -12.14 16.50
N THR A 591 -16.10 -11.40 15.77
CA THR A 591 -17.47 -11.12 16.19
C THR A 591 -18.26 -12.42 16.34
N ARG A 592 -19.06 -12.50 17.41
CA ARG A 592 -19.91 -13.68 17.71
C ARG A 592 -21.34 -13.55 17.20
N PHE A 593 -21.70 -12.35 16.74
CA PHE A 593 -23.02 -12.03 16.23
C PHE A 593 -22.86 -11.35 14.88
N PRO A 594 -23.76 -11.58 13.90
CA PRO A 594 -23.65 -10.97 12.59
C PRO A 594 -23.58 -9.44 12.65
N THR A 595 -22.48 -8.91 12.15
CA THR A 595 -22.27 -7.46 12.00
C THR A 595 -21.73 -7.17 10.61
N ASP A 596 -22.02 -5.97 10.12
CA ASP A 596 -21.48 -5.45 8.86
C ASP A 596 -21.24 -3.95 9.02
N THR A 597 -20.01 -3.53 8.74
CA THR A 597 -19.63 -2.11 8.73
C THR A 597 -19.61 -1.55 7.30
N GLY A 598 -19.29 -2.39 6.31
CA GLY A 598 -19.19 -2.01 4.89
C GLY A 598 -20.53 -1.92 4.19
N GLY A 599 -21.49 -2.76 4.57
CA GLY A 599 -22.86 -2.80 4.05
C GLY A 599 -23.05 -3.65 2.80
N HIS A 600 -21.96 -4.05 2.13
CA HIS A 600 -22.02 -4.84 0.91
C HIS A 600 -22.67 -6.20 1.17
N GLY A 601 -22.22 -6.93 2.19
CA GLY A 601 -22.77 -8.24 2.56
C GLY A 601 -24.21 -8.20 3.06
N THR A 602 -24.59 -7.16 3.82
CA THR A 602 -25.99 -6.92 4.19
C THR A 602 -26.89 -6.75 2.96
N HIS A 603 -26.41 -6.01 1.96
CA HIS A 603 -27.14 -5.77 0.72
C HIS A 603 -27.27 -7.05 -0.10
N THR A 604 -26.17 -7.80 -0.29
CA THR A 604 -26.15 -9.01 -1.11
C THR A 604 -27.03 -10.10 -0.51
N ILE A 605 -26.90 -10.43 0.78
CA ILE A 605 -27.78 -11.43 1.40
C ILE A 605 -29.24 -10.96 1.42
N GLY A 606 -29.49 -9.65 1.56
CA GLY A 606 -30.82 -9.06 1.42
C GLY A 606 -31.48 -9.34 0.07
N SER A 607 -30.72 -9.30 -1.02
CA SER A 607 -31.24 -9.63 -2.36
C SER A 607 -31.55 -11.13 -2.53
N ALA A 608 -30.94 -12.00 -1.71
CA ALA A 608 -31.25 -13.44 -1.70
C ALA A 608 -32.47 -13.76 -0.83
N VAL A 609 -32.48 -13.32 0.45
CA VAL A 609 -33.43 -13.81 1.48
C VAL A 609 -34.20 -12.72 2.20
N GLY A 610 -33.95 -11.45 1.89
CA GLY A 610 -34.58 -10.33 2.58
C GLY A 610 -36.11 -10.33 2.43
N ARG A 611 -36.80 -10.04 3.52
CA ARG A 611 -38.26 -9.96 3.59
C ARG A 611 -38.79 -8.66 2.98
N ASP A 612 -40.12 -8.51 2.98
CA ASP A 612 -40.81 -7.28 2.55
C ASP A 612 -40.57 -6.90 1.08
N GLY A 613 -40.20 -7.88 0.25
CA GLY A 613 -40.11 -7.70 -1.20
C GLY A 613 -38.74 -7.32 -1.75
N ILE A 614 -37.65 -7.43 -0.97
CA ILE A 614 -36.27 -7.21 -1.47
C ILE A 614 -35.53 -8.49 -1.86
N GLY A 615 -35.88 -9.63 -1.27
CA GLY A 615 -35.19 -10.91 -1.48
C GLY A 615 -35.99 -11.89 -2.32
N VAL A 616 -35.30 -12.70 -3.12
CA VAL A 616 -35.91 -13.70 -4.02
C VAL A 616 -36.50 -14.91 -3.26
N ALA A 617 -35.91 -15.30 -2.14
CA ALA A 617 -36.34 -16.45 -1.33
C ALA A 617 -36.55 -16.03 0.15
N PRO A 618 -37.61 -15.25 0.46
CA PRO A 618 -37.80 -14.63 1.78
C PRO A 618 -38.09 -15.63 2.92
N GLY A 619 -38.38 -16.90 2.58
CA GLY A 619 -38.58 -17.99 3.53
C GLY A 619 -37.33 -18.85 3.78
N ALA A 620 -36.25 -18.64 3.01
CA ALA A 620 -34.98 -19.33 3.25
C ALA A 620 -34.28 -18.80 4.52
N GLN A 621 -33.48 -19.65 5.14
CA GLN A 621 -32.59 -19.24 6.23
C GLN A 621 -31.23 -18.83 5.68
N TRP A 622 -30.45 -18.09 6.46
CA TRP A 622 -29.09 -17.72 6.09
C TRP A 622 -28.07 -17.92 7.21
N VAL A 623 -26.81 -18.08 6.78
CA VAL A 623 -25.59 -18.12 7.59
C VAL A 623 -24.53 -17.22 6.95
N GLY A 624 -23.57 -16.74 7.74
CA GLY A 624 -22.62 -15.73 7.28
C GLY A 624 -21.18 -16.02 7.67
N CYS A 625 -20.25 -15.58 6.82
CA CYS A 625 -18.85 -15.47 7.16
C CYS A 625 -18.24 -14.17 6.60
N VAL A 626 -17.30 -13.57 7.32
CA VAL A 626 -16.63 -12.33 6.92
C VAL A 626 -15.30 -12.65 6.21
N ASN A 627 -15.25 -12.66 4.88
CA ASN A 627 -13.99 -12.80 4.13
C ASN A 627 -13.52 -11.49 3.49
N LEU A 628 -14.36 -10.45 3.50
CA LEU A 628 -14.07 -9.14 2.93
C LEU A 628 -14.09 -8.05 4.01
N ASP A 629 -13.14 -8.05 4.96
CA ASP A 629 -13.03 -6.92 5.87
C ASP A 629 -12.72 -5.65 5.07
N ARG A 630 -13.50 -4.60 5.30
CA ARG A 630 -13.43 -3.34 4.53
C ARG A 630 -13.53 -3.55 3.02
N ASN A 631 -14.16 -4.63 2.54
CA ASN A 631 -14.22 -5.03 1.13
C ASN A 631 -12.89 -5.48 0.51
N LEU A 632 -11.94 -5.95 1.33
CA LEU A 632 -10.69 -6.55 0.88
C LEU A 632 -10.54 -7.96 1.44
N GLY A 633 -10.11 -8.89 0.59
CA GLY A 633 -9.81 -10.26 0.97
C GLY A 633 -8.33 -10.61 0.91
N ASN A 634 -8.04 -11.85 1.26
CA ASN A 634 -6.77 -12.52 0.98
C ASN A 634 -7.06 -14.02 0.83
N PRO A 635 -6.17 -14.81 0.17
CA PRO A 635 -6.44 -16.22 -0.09
C PRO A 635 -6.70 -17.05 1.17
N ALA A 636 -6.10 -16.71 2.32
CA ALA A 636 -6.33 -17.44 3.57
C ALA A 636 -7.73 -17.17 4.15
N HIS A 637 -8.20 -15.91 4.19
CA HIS A 637 -9.53 -15.55 4.69
C HIS A 637 -10.66 -16.00 3.75
N TYR A 638 -10.41 -16.06 2.44
CA TYR A 638 -11.31 -16.76 1.54
C TYR A 638 -11.45 -18.23 1.94
N LEU A 639 -10.35 -18.93 2.22
CA LEU A 639 -10.38 -20.32 2.67
C LEU A 639 -11.00 -20.51 4.06
N ASP A 640 -10.79 -19.57 5.00
CA ASP A 640 -11.43 -19.57 6.31
C ASP A 640 -12.96 -19.68 6.15
N CYS A 641 -13.53 -18.81 5.33
CA CYS A 641 -14.97 -18.81 5.08
C CYS A 641 -15.44 -20.00 4.25
N LEU A 642 -14.72 -20.37 3.18
CA LEU A 642 -15.11 -21.54 2.38
C LEU A 642 -15.05 -22.85 3.21
N GLN A 643 -14.10 -22.99 4.14
CA GLN A 643 -14.04 -24.11 5.09
C GLN A 643 -15.24 -24.12 6.03
N PHE A 644 -15.56 -22.95 6.59
CA PHE A 644 -16.76 -22.79 7.42
C PHE A 644 -18.03 -23.13 6.64
N MET A 645 -18.12 -22.79 5.35
CA MET A 645 -19.26 -23.14 4.51
C MET A 645 -19.31 -24.63 4.14
N LEU A 646 -18.18 -25.35 4.11
CA LEU A 646 -18.19 -26.81 3.95
C LEU A 646 -18.58 -27.55 5.24
N ALA A 647 -18.06 -27.09 6.38
CA ALA A 647 -18.29 -27.73 7.68
C ALA A 647 -18.28 -26.67 8.79
N PRO A 648 -19.42 -26.03 9.09
CA PRO A 648 -19.49 -25.03 10.14
C PRO A 648 -19.04 -25.58 11.49
N PHE A 649 -18.40 -24.74 12.29
CA PHE A 649 -17.87 -25.09 13.60
C PHE A 649 -18.22 -24.02 14.64
N PRO A 650 -18.27 -24.37 15.94
CA PRO A 650 -18.52 -23.40 17.00
C PRO A 650 -17.44 -22.32 17.05
N SER A 651 -17.78 -21.11 17.50
CA SER A 651 -16.80 -20.04 17.74
C SER A 651 -15.65 -20.50 18.65
N GLY A 652 -14.42 -20.39 18.15
CA GLY A 652 -13.20 -20.87 18.83
C GLY A 652 -12.93 -22.39 18.70
N GLY A 653 -13.78 -23.13 17.98
CA GLY A 653 -13.56 -24.52 17.62
C GLY A 653 -12.50 -24.68 16.54
N ASP A 654 -11.80 -25.82 16.56
CA ASP A 654 -10.84 -26.19 15.52
C ASP A 654 -11.57 -26.74 14.29
N PRO A 655 -11.43 -26.14 13.10
CA PRO A 655 -12.08 -26.62 11.87
C PRO A 655 -11.80 -28.08 11.53
N PHE A 656 -10.67 -28.65 11.97
CA PHE A 656 -10.29 -30.05 11.68
C PHE A 656 -11.04 -31.07 12.54
N THR A 657 -11.56 -30.67 13.70
CA THR A 657 -12.15 -31.61 14.67
C THR A 657 -13.58 -31.24 15.08
N ALA A 658 -13.95 -29.96 14.97
CA ALA A 658 -15.25 -29.44 15.38
C ALA A 658 -16.18 -29.11 14.19
N GLY A 659 -15.74 -29.37 12.95
CA GLY A 659 -16.55 -29.14 11.75
C GLY A 659 -17.78 -30.05 11.71
N ARG A 660 -18.93 -29.47 11.30
CA ARG A 660 -20.24 -30.13 11.20
C ARG A 660 -20.75 -30.10 9.75
N PRO A 661 -20.33 -31.02 8.87
CA PRO A 661 -20.70 -31.00 7.44
C PRO A 661 -22.21 -31.05 7.18
N GLU A 662 -22.99 -31.70 8.06
CA GLU A 662 -24.46 -31.73 8.02
C GLU A 662 -25.12 -30.38 8.31
N ARG A 663 -24.36 -29.42 8.86
CA ARG A 663 -24.79 -28.05 9.12
C ARG A 663 -24.38 -27.10 8.00
N ALA A 664 -23.73 -27.56 6.94
CA ALA A 664 -23.35 -26.73 5.80
C ALA A 664 -24.59 -26.08 5.14
N PRO A 665 -24.50 -24.82 4.68
CA PRO A 665 -25.53 -24.24 3.82
C PRO A 665 -25.75 -25.11 2.57
N ASP A 666 -26.93 -25.02 2.00
CA ASP A 666 -27.30 -25.69 0.76
C ASP A 666 -26.68 -24.97 -0.46
N ILE A 667 -26.64 -23.65 -0.39
CA ILE A 667 -26.24 -22.75 -1.47
C ILE A 667 -25.25 -21.73 -0.89
N LEU A 668 -24.19 -21.43 -1.61
CA LEU A 668 -23.22 -20.38 -1.27
C LEU A 668 -23.25 -19.29 -2.35
N THR A 669 -23.45 -18.04 -1.93
CA THR A 669 -23.33 -16.87 -2.79
C THR A 669 -22.04 -16.11 -2.47
N ASN A 670 -21.24 -15.84 -3.52
CA ASN A 670 -19.97 -15.13 -3.42
C ASN A 670 -19.99 -13.91 -4.34
N SER A 671 -20.20 -12.73 -3.76
CA SER A 671 -20.24 -11.46 -4.48
C SER A 671 -18.89 -10.75 -4.49
N TRP A 672 -17.83 -11.51 -4.72
CA TRP A 672 -16.43 -11.09 -4.70
C TRP A 672 -15.58 -11.93 -5.66
N GLY A 673 -14.39 -11.43 -5.96
CA GLY A 673 -13.33 -12.14 -6.67
C GLY A 673 -12.04 -12.13 -5.85
N CYS A 674 -11.09 -12.99 -6.21
CA CYS A 674 -9.79 -13.18 -5.57
C CYS A 674 -8.72 -12.72 -6.58
N PRO A 675 -8.49 -11.40 -6.75
CA PRO A 675 -7.55 -10.87 -7.72
C PRO A 675 -6.09 -11.01 -7.29
N GLY A 676 -5.18 -10.84 -8.24
CA GLY A 676 -3.73 -10.90 -7.97
C GLY A 676 -3.23 -9.89 -6.94
N ILE A 677 -3.90 -8.73 -6.81
CA ILE A 677 -3.57 -7.71 -5.81
C ILE A 677 -3.82 -8.18 -4.37
N GLU A 678 -4.73 -9.13 -4.16
CA GLU A 678 -5.00 -9.75 -2.85
C GLU A 678 -4.11 -10.99 -2.59
N GLY A 679 -3.19 -11.29 -3.51
CA GLY A 679 -2.26 -12.43 -3.40
C GLY A 679 -2.78 -13.73 -4.01
N CYS A 680 -3.90 -13.70 -4.73
CA CYS A 680 -4.48 -14.86 -5.36
C CYS A 680 -3.84 -15.19 -6.71
N ASP A 681 -3.74 -16.48 -7.04
CA ASP A 681 -3.51 -16.94 -8.40
C ASP A 681 -4.77 -17.56 -9.00
N ALA A 682 -4.78 -17.77 -10.31
CA ALA A 682 -5.93 -18.31 -11.04
C ALA A 682 -6.40 -19.68 -10.53
N GLY A 683 -5.57 -20.46 -9.82
CA GLY A 683 -5.88 -21.82 -9.36
C GLY A 683 -6.06 -21.97 -7.86
N VAL A 684 -5.93 -20.90 -7.06
CA VAL A 684 -5.82 -20.98 -5.60
C VAL A 684 -7.08 -21.53 -4.95
N LEU A 685 -8.26 -21.13 -5.43
CA LEU A 685 -9.55 -21.55 -4.87
C LEU A 685 -10.13 -22.79 -5.56
N ARG A 686 -9.52 -23.30 -6.63
CA ARG A 686 -10.09 -24.38 -7.44
C ARG A 686 -10.32 -25.69 -6.64
N PRO A 687 -9.39 -26.16 -5.78
CA PRO A 687 -9.68 -27.33 -4.95
C PRO A 687 -10.85 -27.09 -3.98
N ALA A 688 -11.00 -25.85 -3.48
CA ALA A 688 -12.08 -25.50 -2.57
C ALA A 688 -13.45 -25.56 -3.25
N THR A 689 -13.61 -24.92 -4.40
CA THR A 689 -14.90 -24.90 -5.10
C THR A 689 -15.27 -26.30 -5.62
N ALA A 690 -14.29 -27.09 -6.08
CA ALA A 690 -14.51 -28.47 -6.49
C ALA A 690 -14.96 -29.35 -5.30
N ALA A 691 -14.42 -29.12 -4.11
CA ALA A 691 -14.86 -29.82 -2.90
C ALA A 691 -16.27 -29.43 -2.46
N LEU A 692 -16.63 -28.13 -2.56
CA LEU A 692 -17.99 -27.66 -2.27
C LEU A 692 -19.00 -28.26 -3.25
N ASP A 693 -18.69 -28.27 -4.55
CA ASP A 693 -19.50 -28.90 -5.59
C ASP A 693 -19.69 -30.40 -5.34
N ALA A 694 -18.60 -31.11 -5.02
CA ALA A 694 -18.62 -32.53 -4.68
C ALA A 694 -19.42 -32.84 -3.40
N ALA A 695 -19.44 -31.91 -2.45
CA ALA A 695 -20.28 -31.98 -1.25
C ALA A 695 -21.78 -31.71 -1.54
N GLY A 696 -22.12 -31.31 -2.78
CA GLY A 696 -23.47 -30.92 -3.17
C GLY A 696 -23.88 -29.53 -2.68
N ILE A 697 -22.92 -28.63 -2.45
CA ILE A 697 -23.20 -27.23 -2.14
C ILE A 697 -23.21 -26.45 -3.46
N PHE A 698 -24.32 -25.77 -3.76
CA PHE A 698 -24.40 -24.97 -4.99
C PHE A 698 -23.61 -23.67 -4.82
N VAL A 699 -22.56 -23.47 -5.62
CA VAL A 699 -21.72 -22.26 -5.57
C VAL A 699 -22.07 -21.31 -6.70
N ALA A 700 -22.49 -20.09 -6.36
CA ALA A 700 -22.70 -18.98 -7.27
C ALA A 700 -21.67 -17.88 -7.03
N ALA A 701 -21.10 -17.31 -8.09
CA ALA A 701 -20.14 -16.22 -8.02
C ALA A 701 -20.45 -15.09 -9.00
N ALA A 702 -20.14 -13.86 -8.59
CA ALA A 702 -20.24 -12.69 -9.44
C ALA A 702 -19.22 -12.76 -10.60
N ALA A 703 -19.63 -12.35 -11.80
CA ALA A 703 -18.74 -12.36 -12.96
C ALA A 703 -17.55 -11.39 -12.84
N GLY A 704 -17.71 -10.33 -12.04
CA GLY A 704 -16.77 -9.20 -11.97
C GLY A 704 -17.38 -7.93 -12.55
N ASN A 705 -16.80 -6.79 -12.20
CA ASN A 705 -17.26 -5.46 -12.62
C ASN A 705 -16.21 -4.73 -13.48
N THR A 706 -15.38 -5.49 -14.20
CA THR A 706 -14.24 -5.00 -15.01
C THR A 706 -14.52 -5.09 -16.51
N GLY A 707 -15.78 -5.31 -16.90
CA GLY A 707 -16.26 -5.18 -18.27
C GLY A 707 -16.13 -3.76 -18.82
N PRO A 708 -16.44 -3.53 -20.09
CA PRO A 708 -17.07 -4.45 -21.06
C PRO A 708 -16.08 -5.26 -21.92
N TRP A 709 -14.80 -5.32 -21.56
CA TRP A 709 -13.78 -6.00 -22.37
C TRP A 709 -13.93 -7.53 -22.33
N CYS A 710 -13.60 -8.21 -23.42
CA CYS A 710 -13.62 -9.67 -23.48
C CYS A 710 -12.51 -10.29 -22.61
N GLY A 711 -12.81 -11.41 -21.97
CA GLY A 711 -11.89 -12.10 -21.05
C GLY A 711 -11.71 -11.42 -19.69
N SER A 712 -12.64 -10.55 -19.30
CA SER A 712 -12.65 -9.87 -17.99
C SER A 712 -13.29 -10.68 -16.87
N VAL A 713 -13.76 -11.91 -17.16
CA VAL A 713 -14.06 -12.92 -16.13
C VAL A 713 -12.79 -13.74 -15.91
N ASP A 714 -11.90 -13.23 -15.08
CA ASP A 714 -10.54 -13.75 -14.85
C ASP A 714 -10.22 -13.97 -13.37
N ASP A 715 -10.88 -13.26 -12.44
CA ASP A 715 -10.70 -13.42 -11.00
C ASP A 715 -11.44 -14.66 -10.43
N PRO A 716 -10.74 -15.62 -9.80
CA PRO A 716 -11.37 -16.72 -9.07
C PRO A 716 -12.38 -16.26 -8.02
N PRO A 717 -13.46 -17.02 -7.76
CA PRO A 717 -13.78 -18.32 -8.34
C PRO A 717 -14.60 -18.25 -9.65
N ALA A 718 -14.91 -17.05 -10.15
CA ALA A 718 -15.84 -16.87 -11.27
C ALA A 718 -15.45 -17.62 -12.56
N PRO A 719 -14.17 -17.79 -12.94
CA PRO A 719 -13.78 -18.58 -14.11
C PRO A 719 -14.02 -20.10 -13.99
N TYR A 720 -14.28 -20.62 -12.79
CA TYR A 720 -14.26 -22.07 -12.57
C TYR A 720 -15.47 -22.81 -13.16
N PRO A 721 -15.26 -24.02 -13.70
CA PRO A 721 -16.33 -24.79 -14.35
C PRO A 721 -17.39 -25.30 -13.35
N ASP A 722 -16.99 -25.53 -12.11
CA ASP A 722 -17.82 -25.96 -10.98
C ASP A 722 -18.52 -24.80 -10.26
N VAL A 723 -18.45 -23.58 -10.81
CA VAL A 723 -19.08 -22.38 -10.26
C VAL A 723 -20.07 -21.81 -11.27
N LEU A 724 -21.28 -21.49 -10.81
CA LEU A 724 -22.24 -20.75 -11.63
C LEU A 724 -21.93 -19.25 -11.57
N THR A 725 -21.49 -18.69 -12.70
CA THR A 725 -21.06 -17.30 -12.81
C THR A 725 -22.20 -16.41 -13.28
N VAL A 726 -22.45 -15.32 -12.57
CA VAL A 726 -23.61 -14.46 -12.80
C VAL A 726 -23.19 -13.06 -13.25
N GLY A 727 -23.62 -12.67 -14.45
CA GLY A 727 -23.50 -11.31 -14.96
C GLY A 727 -24.69 -10.42 -14.58
N ALA A 728 -24.57 -9.11 -14.82
CA ALA A 728 -25.56 -8.11 -14.42
C ALA A 728 -26.35 -7.54 -15.61
N VAL A 729 -27.66 -7.34 -15.44
CA VAL A 729 -28.51 -6.55 -16.36
C VAL A 729 -29.18 -5.37 -15.68
N ASP A 730 -29.60 -4.39 -16.50
CA ASP A 730 -30.45 -3.27 -16.09
C ASP A 730 -31.96 -3.57 -16.16
N ASP A 731 -32.79 -2.57 -15.86
CA ASP A 731 -34.25 -2.62 -15.90
C ASP A 731 -34.85 -2.82 -17.31
N ARG A 732 -34.00 -2.86 -18.35
CA ARG A 732 -34.36 -3.10 -19.75
C ARG A 732 -33.75 -4.40 -20.28
N ASP A 733 -33.26 -5.26 -19.40
CA ASP A 733 -32.60 -6.53 -19.71
C ASP A 733 -31.31 -6.38 -20.53
N ARG A 734 -30.71 -5.18 -20.52
CA ARG A 734 -29.42 -4.94 -21.17
C ARG A 734 -28.31 -5.30 -20.21
N VAL A 735 -27.33 -6.06 -20.68
CA VAL A 735 -26.14 -6.37 -19.89
C VAL A 735 -25.46 -5.06 -19.47
N ALA A 736 -25.13 -4.93 -18.19
CA ALA A 736 -24.50 -3.73 -17.67
C ALA A 736 -23.10 -3.56 -18.28
N GLU A 737 -22.71 -2.32 -18.59
CA GLU A 737 -21.41 -2.04 -19.21
C GLU A 737 -20.24 -2.56 -18.36
N PHE A 738 -20.33 -2.40 -17.04
CA PHE A 738 -19.32 -2.91 -16.11
C PHE A 738 -19.30 -4.44 -16.00
N SER A 739 -20.36 -5.16 -16.41
CA SER A 739 -20.43 -6.61 -16.22
C SER A 739 -19.32 -7.30 -17.00
N SER A 740 -18.47 -8.02 -16.30
CA SER A 740 -17.37 -8.79 -16.90
C SER A 740 -17.88 -9.85 -17.88
N ARG A 741 -17.05 -10.16 -18.88
CA ARG A 741 -17.39 -10.97 -20.06
C ARG A 741 -16.33 -12.04 -20.33
N GLY A 742 -16.77 -13.16 -20.87
CA GLY A 742 -15.91 -14.23 -21.33
C GLY A 742 -15.21 -13.91 -22.67
N PRO A 743 -14.60 -14.93 -23.30
CA PRO A 743 -14.39 -16.26 -22.74
C PRO A 743 -13.38 -16.22 -21.59
N VAL A 744 -13.49 -17.13 -20.64
CA VAL A 744 -12.51 -17.24 -19.55
C VAL A 744 -11.22 -17.91 -20.01
N PRO A 745 -10.12 -17.85 -19.23
CA PRO A 745 -8.91 -18.61 -19.56
C PRO A 745 -9.24 -20.10 -19.83
N GLY A 746 -8.84 -20.59 -21.01
CA GLY A 746 -9.21 -21.92 -21.49
C GLY A 746 -10.39 -21.97 -22.47
N GLY A 747 -11.05 -20.82 -22.74
CA GLY A 747 -12.00 -20.66 -23.83
C GLY A 747 -13.46 -20.98 -23.51
N ALA A 748 -13.77 -21.36 -22.26
CA ALA A 748 -15.15 -21.61 -21.86
C ALA A 748 -15.97 -20.32 -21.82
N ALA A 749 -17.24 -20.41 -22.24
CA ALA A 749 -18.14 -19.27 -22.23
C ALA A 749 -18.66 -18.98 -20.81
N LYS A 750 -18.51 -17.74 -20.37
CA LYS A 750 -19.09 -17.17 -19.14
C LYS A 750 -19.49 -15.70 -19.39
N PRO A 751 -20.41 -15.10 -18.60
CA PRO A 751 -21.14 -15.68 -17.46
C PRO A 751 -22.04 -16.86 -17.87
N ASP A 752 -22.46 -17.67 -16.90
CA ASP A 752 -23.37 -18.79 -17.15
C ASP A 752 -24.81 -18.32 -17.39
N VAL A 753 -25.22 -17.30 -16.63
CA VAL A 753 -26.53 -16.62 -16.70
C VAL A 753 -26.35 -15.16 -16.31
N VAL A 754 -27.37 -14.33 -16.55
CA VAL A 754 -27.43 -12.96 -16.04
C VAL A 754 -28.64 -12.75 -15.13
N ALA A 755 -28.55 -11.79 -14.21
CA ALA A 755 -29.64 -11.39 -13.33
C ALA A 755 -29.62 -9.86 -13.09
N PRO A 756 -30.71 -9.26 -12.58
CA PRO A 756 -30.77 -7.83 -12.28
C PRO A 756 -29.60 -7.38 -11.39
N GLY A 757 -28.81 -6.42 -11.84
CA GLY A 757 -27.63 -5.93 -11.11
C GLY A 757 -27.41 -4.43 -11.18
N VAL A 758 -28.34 -3.66 -11.74
CA VAL A 758 -28.29 -2.20 -11.80
C VAL A 758 -29.55 -1.63 -11.16
N GLY A 759 -29.41 -0.70 -10.23
CA GLY A 759 -30.53 -0.11 -9.51
C GLY A 759 -31.22 -1.11 -8.58
N VAL A 760 -30.47 -2.05 -7.98
CA VAL A 760 -31.03 -3.05 -7.08
C VAL A 760 -31.11 -2.48 -5.67
N ARG A 761 -32.32 -2.39 -5.12
CA ARG A 761 -32.55 -1.92 -3.76
C ARG A 761 -32.57 -3.09 -2.79
N SER A 762 -31.85 -2.98 -1.67
CA SER A 762 -31.78 -4.01 -0.63
C SER A 762 -31.53 -3.41 0.76
N ALA A 763 -31.39 -4.30 1.74
CA ALA A 763 -31.06 -3.97 3.12
C ALA A 763 -29.66 -3.35 3.23
N MET A 764 -29.48 -2.40 4.15
CA MET A 764 -28.18 -1.80 4.47
C MET A 764 -28.05 -1.67 6.00
N PRO A 765 -26.81 -1.64 6.55
CA PRO A 765 -26.60 -1.54 7.98
C PRO A 765 -27.37 -0.40 8.67
N GLY A 766 -27.82 -0.65 9.91
CA GLY A 766 -28.57 0.32 10.70
C GLY A 766 -30.08 0.27 10.48
N GLY A 767 -30.59 -0.77 9.83
CA GLY A 767 -32.03 -1.00 9.62
C GLY A 767 -32.65 -0.20 8.46
N GLY A 768 -31.82 0.47 7.66
CA GLY A 768 -32.25 1.23 6.48
C GLY A 768 -32.02 0.47 5.18
N TYR A 769 -32.40 1.06 4.07
CA TYR A 769 -32.26 0.47 2.74
C TYR A 769 -31.38 1.35 1.85
N GLY A 770 -30.85 0.77 0.78
CA GLY A 770 -30.07 1.49 -0.22
C GLY A 770 -30.13 0.80 -1.57
N THR A 771 -29.68 1.50 -2.60
CA THR A 771 -29.64 1.01 -3.99
C THR A 771 -28.20 0.91 -4.45
N LEU A 772 -27.79 -0.27 -4.93
CA LEU A 772 -26.43 -0.54 -5.41
C LEU A 772 -26.44 -1.18 -6.81
N ASP A 773 -25.30 -1.02 -7.49
CA ASP A 773 -25.02 -1.58 -8.81
C ASP A 773 -23.84 -2.56 -8.71
N GLY A 774 -23.93 -3.69 -9.41
CA GLY A 774 -22.85 -4.66 -9.52
C GLY A 774 -23.34 -6.07 -9.88
N THR A 775 -22.44 -6.88 -10.44
CA THR A 775 -22.64 -8.35 -10.51
C THR A 775 -22.80 -8.97 -9.12
N SER A 776 -22.29 -8.29 -8.09
CA SER A 776 -22.54 -8.54 -6.68
C SER A 776 -24.02 -8.53 -6.28
N MET A 777 -24.85 -7.70 -6.91
CA MET A 777 -26.30 -7.63 -6.65
C MET A 777 -27.08 -8.66 -7.46
N ALA A 778 -26.57 -9.04 -8.63
CA ALA A 778 -27.16 -10.05 -9.50
C ALA A 778 -27.02 -11.48 -8.93
N THR A 779 -25.82 -11.83 -8.46
CA THR A 779 -25.47 -13.16 -7.95
C THR A 779 -26.37 -13.71 -6.84
N PRO A 780 -26.65 -12.99 -5.74
CA PRO A 780 -27.49 -13.49 -4.64
C PRO A 780 -28.93 -13.74 -5.05
N GLN A 781 -29.44 -13.03 -6.07
CA GLN A 781 -30.78 -13.27 -6.58
C GLN A 781 -30.88 -14.66 -7.24
N VAL A 782 -29.83 -15.09 -7.96
CA VAL A 782 -29.76 -16.45 -8.53
C VAL A 782 -29.67 -17.51 -7.43
N ALA A 783 -28.90 -17.25 -6.36
CA ALA A 783 -28.89 -18.12 -5.19
C ALA A 783 -30.30 -18.26 -4.56
N GLY A 784 -31.06 -17.16 -4.51
CA GLY A 784 -32.46 -17.19 -4.11
C GLY A 784 -33.34 -18.02 -5.05
N VAL A 785 -33.16 -17.94 -6.36
CA VAL A 785 -33.89 -18.78 -7.33
C VAL A 785 -33.63 -20.27 -7.08
N VAL A 786 -32.37 -20.65 -6.83
CA VAL A 786 -32.02 -22.03 -6.48
C VAL A 786 -32.71 -22.47 -5.19
N ALA A 787 -32.78 -21.59 -4.18
CA ALA A 787 -33.51 -21.90 -2.95
C ALA A 787 -35.01 -22.11 -3.18
N LEU A 788 -35.63 -21.33 -4.07
CA LEU A 788 -37.02 -21.57 -4.49
C LEU A 788 -37.16 -22.94 -5.17
N MET A 789 -36.27 -23.28 -6.11
CA MET A 789 -36.29 -24.57 -6.81
C MET A 789 -36.16 -25.75 -5.83
N TRP A 790 -35.20 -25.68 -4.91
CA TRP A 790 -34.90 -26.75 -3.96
C TRP A 790 -35.96 -26.88 -2.86
N SER A 791 -36.60 -25.78 -2.46
CA SER A 791 -37.76 -25.85 -1.55
C SER A 791 -39.01 -26.41 -2.24
N ALA A 792 -39.18 -26.19 -3.55
CA ALA A 792 -40.27 -26.78 -4.34
C ALA A 792 -40.06 -28.28 -4.60
N ASN A 793 -38.81 -28.71 -4.82
CA ASN A 793 -38.44 -30.10 -5.00
C ASN A 793 -37.19 -30.47 -4.16
N PRO A 794 -37.39 -30.97 -2.92
CA PRO A 794 -36.30 -31.35 -2.03
C PRO A 794 -35.38 -32.47 -2.56
N ALA A 795 -35.80 -33.23 -3.59
CA ALA A 795 -34.94 -34.24 -4.22
C ALA A 795 -33.78 -33.62 -5.02
N LEU A 796 -33.92 -32.36 -5.46
CA LEU A 796 -32.86 -31.61 -6.15
C LEU A 796 -31.78 -31.08 -5.22
N VAL A 797 -31.99 -31.10 -3.89
CA VAL A 797 -30.99 -30.64 -2.92
C VAL A 797 -29.69 -31.43 -3.11
N GLY A 798 -28.63 -30.73 -3.47
CA GLY A 798 -27.32 -31.30 -3.75
C GLY A 798 -27.12 -31.91 -5.13
N ASP A 799 -28.13 -31.85 -6.03
CA ASP A 799 -27.96 -32.11 -7.46
C ASP A 799 -27.62 -30.80 -8.20
N VAL A 800 -26.38 -30.37 -7.99
CA VAL A 800 -25.84 -29.12 -8.53
C VAL A 800 -25.83 -29.10 -10.06
N THR A 801 -25.52 -30.23 -10.70
CA THR A 801 -25.50 -30.35 -12.16
C THR A 801 -26.88 -30.15 -12.76
N ARG A 802 -27.90 -30.87 -12.27
CA ARG A 802 -29.28 -30.71 -12.77
C ARG A 802 -29.81 -29.32 -12.49
N THR A 803 -29.46 -28.74 -11.34
CA THR A 803 -29.85 -27.36 -10.98
C THR A 803 -29.28 -26.33 -11.96
N ARG A 804 -27.98 -26.40 -12.28
CA ARG A 804 -27.36 -25.50 -13.28
C ARG A 804 -28.01 -25.67 -14.67
N GLN A 805 -28.31 -26.92 -15.05
CA GLN A 805 -28.98 -27.20 -16.31
C GLN A 805 -30.37 -26.54 -16.38
N LEU A 806 -31.21 -26.74 -15.35
CA LEU A 806 -32.54 -26.14 -15.27
C LEU A 806 -32.48 -24.61 -15.36
N LEU A 807 -31.57 -23.96 -14.62
CA LEU A 807 -31.39 -22.50 -14.68
C LEU A 807 -31.09 -22.00 -16.09
N ARG A 808 -30.22 -22.71 -16.84
CA ARG A 808 -29.87 -22.35 -18.21
C ARG A 808 -31.01 -22.63 -19.20
N GLU A 809 -31.69 -23.76 -19.05
CA GLU A 809 -32.80 -24.18 -19.93
C GLU A 809 -34.03 -23.28 -19.79
N THR A 810 -34.26 -22.71 -18.60
CA THR A 810 -35.40 -21.82 -18.35
C THR A 810 -35.07 -20.34 -18.44
N ALA A 811 -33.82 -19.97 -18.74
CA ALA A 811 -33.42 -18.58 -18.90
C ALA A 811 -34.12 -17.94 -20.10
N THR A 812 -34.41 -16.64 -19.97
CA THR A 812 -35.03 -15.83 -21.03
C THR A 812 -33.97 -14.99 -21.74
N PRO A 813 -34.18 -14.59 -23.01
CA PRO A 813 -33.20 -13.77 -23.72
C PRO A 813 -32.88 -12.46 -22.99
N ALA A 814 -31.59 -12.13 -22.88
CA ALA A 814 -31.09 -10.83 -22.43
C ALA A 814 -30.40 -10.10 -23.61
N GLN A 815 -30.33 -8.77 -23.55
CA GLN A 815 -29.73 -7.97 -24.61
C GLN A 815 -28.23 -7.78 -24.38
N PRO A 816 -27.34 -8.30 -25.26
CA PRO A 816 -25.92 -8.01 -25.16
C PRO A 816 -25.66 -6.53 -25.44
N THR A 817 -24.64 -5.98 -24.79
CA THR A 817 -24.18 -4.60 -25.02
C THR A 817 -22.80 -4.60 -25.68
N HIS A 818 -22.64 -3.90 -26.80
CA HIS A 818 -21.38 -3.81 -27.53
C HIS A 818 -20.83 -2.37 -27.49
N LEU A 819 -19.51 -2.22 -27.40
CA LEU A 819 -18.84 -0.90 -27.35
C LEU A 819 -18.93 -0.15 -28.68
N SER A 820 -18.95 -0.88 -29.79
CA SER A 820 -19.00 -0.34 -31.14
C SER A 820 -19.77 -1.29 -32.08
N ARG A 821 -19.79 -0.97 -33.38
CA ARG A 821 -20.31 -1.86 -34.43
C ARG A 821 -19.29 -2.92 -34.86
N ASP A 822 -18.13 -2.99 -34.20
CA ASP A 822 -17.07 -3.94 -34.50
C ASP A 822 -17.46 -5.35 -34.02
N PRO A 823 -17.43 -6.38 -34.90
CA PRO A 823 -17.71 -7.76 -34.53
C PRO A 823 -16.80 -8.32 -33.41
N SER A 824 -15.61 -7.74 -33.19
CA SER A 824 -14.70 -8.14 -32.11
C SER A 824 -15.22 -7.80 -30.71
N ASP A 825 -16.15 -6.84 -30.59
CA ASP A 825 -16.86 -6.53 -29.34
C ASP A 825 -17.89 -7.59 -28.94
N GLY A 826 -18.14 -8.57 -29.82
CA GLY A 826 -18.99 -9.72 -29.54
C GLY A 826 -18.32 -10.77 -28.65
N CYS A 827 -17.04 -10.61 -28.30
CA CYS A 827 -16.28 -11.57 -27.48
C CYS A 827 -16.34 -13.01 -27.97
N GLY A 828 -16.45 -13.23 -29.29
CA GLY A 828 -16.61 -14.57 -29.86
C GLY A 828 -18.03 -15.15 -29.75
N GLY A 829 -19.03 -14.35 -29.35
CA GLY A 829 -20.45 -14.68 -29.37
C GLY A 829 -21.19 -14.22 -28.11
N ASP A 830 -22.52 -14.07 -28.22
CA ASP A 830 -23.39 -13.58 -27.13
C ASP A 830 -23.30 -14.42 -25.85
N ALA A 831 -22.98 -15.71 -25.95
CA ALA A 831 -22.75 -16.57 -24.80
C ALA A 831 -21.63 -16.07 -23.86
N ASN A 832 -20.67 -15.30 -24.37
CA ASN A 832 -19.62 -14.65 -23.56
C ASN A 832 -20.08 -13.34 -22.91
N ILE A 833 -21.31 -12.89 -23.16
CA ILE A 833 -21.87 -11.64 -22.67
C ILE A 833 -23.11 -11.91 -21.80
N THR A 834 -24.05 -12.73 -22.28
CA THR A 834 -25.34 -13.01 -21.65
C THR A 834 -25.43 -14.42 -21.04
N GLY A 835 -24.48 -15.31 -21.36
CA GLY A 835 -24.57 -16.72 -20.99
C GLY A 835 -25.79 -17.38 -21.61
N ALA A 836 -26.56 -18.13 -20.83
CA ALA A 836 -27.86 -18.67 -21.25
C ALA A 836 -28.97 -17.60 -21.29
N GLY A 837 -28.74 -16.41 -20.74
CA GLY A 837 -29.72 -15.33 -20.64
C GLY A 837 -30.12 -14.98 -19.22
N LEU A 838 -31.19 -14.19 -19.10
CA LEU A 838 -31.75 -13.70 -17.85
C LEU A 838 -32.51 -14.81 -17.12
N VAL A 839 -32.13 -15.06 -15.86
CA VAL A 839 -32.80 -16.05 -15.00
C VAL A 839 -34.30 -15.74 -14.85
N ASP A 840 -35.14 -16.76 -14.96
CA ASP A 840 -36.59 -16.71 -14.69
C ASP A 840 -36.92 -17.67 -13.54
N ALA A 841 -37.24 -17.11 -12.38
CA ALA A 841 -37.53 -17.88 -11.17
C ALA A 841 -38.81 -18.72 -11.31
N TYR A 842 -39.83 -18.17 -11.97
CA TYR A 842 -41.12 -18.84 -12.12
C TYR A 842 -41.01 -20.05 -13.05
N ALA A 843 -40.35 -19.89 -14.19
CA ALA A 843 -40.09 -20.97 -15.13
C ALA A 843 -39.18 -22.05 -14.50
N ALA A 844 -38.10 -21.65 -13.81
CA ALA A 844 -37.17 -22.56 -13.15
C ALA A 844 -37.88 -23.42 -12.08
N VAL A 845 -38.69 -22.81 -11.21
CA VAL A 845 -39.44 -23.52 -10.16
C VAL A 845 -40.48 -24.46 -10.75
N ARG A 846 -41.16 -24.07 -11.84
CA ARG A 846 -42.11 -24.95 -12.53
C ARG A 846 -41.44 -26.15 -13.19
N ALA A 847 -40.24 -25.97 -13.75
CA ALA A 847 -39.47 -27.06 -14.36
C ALA A 847 -38.82 -27.98 -13.32
N ALA A 848 -38.61 -27.49 -12.09
CA ALA A 848 -38.08 -28.26 -10.97
C ALA A 848 -39.11 -29.15 -10.28
N ARG A 849 -40.41 -28.83 -10.37
CA ARG A 849 -41.52 -29.65 -9.86
C ARG A 849 -41.79 -30.84 -10.77
#